data_AF-A0A2G4F479-F1
#
_entry.id   AF-A0A2G4F479-F1
#
_cell.length_a   1.000
_cell.length_b   1.000
_cell.length_c   1.000
_cell.angle_alpha   90.00
_cell.angle_beta   90.00
_cell.angle_gamma   90.00
#
_symmetry.space_group_name_H-M   'P 1'
#
loop_
_entity.id
_entity.type
_entity.pdbx_description
1 polymer ?
#
loop_
_entity_poly.entity_id
_entity_poly.type
_entity_poly.pdbx_seq_one_letter_code
_entity_poly.pdbx_strand_id
1 'polypeptide(L)'
;MLNTAKLFEENPIQGNTQVFSAEIPDLFGSKFDPLNPTKNMGVRETNVLFDTNSDLTQKPELVAAATGGAIDLSEQFSNFGTLETTDNNLKFDRNLISEPDTDIKVQRDELTGMDFAVSETGENPELFASRNSSPFPSENWAFDFKNYTIDHQGLNTLNIKVGYELKPGITKQEYPDFVPIYKSIDNFLVNYPNETDFWEILNKNLTKKVLDENPVLTDIILELEILPTDRLPYDRASTVFRSQSGKIEENFDFSFKDYAINHQGLNKLNLDVNYQYKPGITQPEYPDFVPIYKGIDKFLTNYPNETDFWEIVNKKLTKDILNENPALAGIKIDLNVLPSQSLPYNRTSKVTRTQPSNPQGTFLVGNTRGDNILRFDGNTGNFIDEFIPAASGGLSKPDTVIFGPDGNGDGKSDIYIASGDKPGKSGETGASAVLRYDGITGAFIDKFVGDNPNTLTDETGGLSRPYGLAFGPDGNFYVSSFLTDQILRYNGKTGQFIDVFAAGNQQAGGLNGPNGLVFAPDGSLYVTTQGSVARNGRADFSANFLSQVLRYNLETKQFSIFASPDVSPRSQGFVSLLGLAIGPNDGDLYVSDFANDIRRYKLKTGELVKTLSTNYTETVPSSNYVGSLAFSPIGNLFAVGFDNRANANSAGAILRYNGKTGDPQPIGGNIGSSNNSIFVPPDSKLKRPVGITFFPADSQLTEKFNFTLANYPIDHQGLNNLNIDVNYQYQNGIENSQYPDFVPIYKSLENLLVNYPNETDFWEVVNKNVTQKVIAENRALASVTVDLDILPTNRLPYDRSSTVTRTQDGKLGEAWDFKFANYSIDHQGLNNLNIDVKYQYKPGITTAEYPDFVPIYRSIDNFLANYPNETDFWEVVNKKLTKKVLAENPALDSLQIGLEVLPTNRLPYERSSIVAIA
;
A
#
# COMPACT_ATOMS: atom_id res chain seq x y z
N MET A 1 31.43 1.04 -25.41
CA MET A 1 31.14 2.18 -26.30
C MET A 1 30.15 3.07 -25.59
N LEU A 2 30.51 4.36 -25.49
CA LEU A 2 29.76 5.56 -25.12
C LEU A 2 28.78 5.52 -23.93
N ASN A 3 29.32 6.14 -22.87
CA ASN A 3 28.72 6.69 -21.66
C ASN A 3 28.42 8.19 -21.92
N THR A 4 27.42 8.80 -21.29
CA THR A 4 27.40 10.26 -21.03
C THR A 4 26.37 10.65 -19.97
N ALA A 5 26.86 10.76 -18.74
CA ALA A 5 26.40 11.72 -17.76
C ALA A 5 27.44 12.87 -17.71
N LYS A 6 26.95 14.11 -17.52
CA LYS A 6 27.61 15.38 -17.11
C LYS A 6 27.36 16.51 -18.09
N LEU A 7 26.63 17.53 -17.62
CA LEU A 7 27.03 18.94 -17.67
C LEU A 7 26.05 19.78 -16.84
N PHE A 8 26.37 19.92 -15.54
CA PHE A 8 25.95 21.06 -14.72
C PHE A 8 27.14 21.38 -13.84
N GLU A 9 27.83 22.49 -14.12
CA GLU A 9 28.50 23.31 -13.11
C GLU A 9 28.98 24.65 -13.70
N GLU A 10 28.97 25.67 -12.83
CA GLU A 10 29.64 26.99 -12.87
C GLU A 10 28.84 28.26 -13.27
N ASN A 11 28.46 29.01 -12.21
CA ASN A 11 28.16 30.46 -12.12
C ASN A 11 29.45 31.30 -12.31
N PRO A 12 29.45 32.63 -12.66
CA PRO A 12 28.94 33.72 -11.78
C PRO A 12 28.55 35.12 -12.38
N ILE A 13 27.74 35.86 -11.59
CA ILE A 13 27.58 37.32 -11.32
C ILE A 13 28.18 38.43 -12.25
N GLN A 14 27.40 39.52 -12.36
CA GLN A 14 27.67 40.95 -12.74
C GLN A 14 27.26 41.30 -14.18
N GLY A 15 26.59 42.41 -14.53
CA GLY A 15 26.22 43.66 -13.88
C GLY A 15 26.12 44.74 -14.98
N ASN A 16 25.06 45.55 -14.95
CA ASN A 16 24.96 46.92 -15.48
C ASN A 16 24.97 47.25 -17.00
N THR A 17 23.84 47.87 -17.40
CA THR A 17 23.64 49.09 -18.24
C THR A 17 23.96 49.14 -19.75
N GLN A 18 22.88 49.40 -20.52
CA GLN A 18 22.69 50.47 -21.54
C GLN A 18 23.58 50.46 -22.81
N VAL A 19 23.11 50.67 -24.07
CA VAL A 19 22.34 51.82 -24.59
C VAL A 19 21.99 51.60 -26.11
N PHE A 20 20.75 51.98 -26.49
CA PHE A 20 20.23 52.59 -27.76
C PHE A 20 20.18 51.88 -29.13
N SER A 21 18.96 51.80 -29.70
CA SER A 21 18.39 52.74 -30.72
C SER A 21 16.92 52.35 -30.99
N ALA A 22 15.89 53.07 -30.53
CA ALA A 22 15.28 54.30 -31.06
C ALA A 22 14.57 54.15 -32.42
N GLU A 23 13.23 54.16 -32.42
CA GLU A 23 12.38 55.15 -33.12
C GLU A 23 10.89 54.97 -32.76
N ILE A 24 10.24 56.09 -32.38
CA ILE A 24 8.80 56.30 -32.16
C ILE A 24 8.33 57.31 -33.22
N PRO A 25 7.05 57.27 -33.68
CA PRO A 25 6.18 58.43 -33.39
C PRO A 25 4.71 58.07 -33.01
N ASP A 26 4.34 58.43 -31.77
CA ASP A 26 3.17 59.23 -31.31
C ASP A 26 2.40 60.02 -32.40
N LEU A 27 1.11 60.43 -32.34
CA LEU A 27 -0.03 60.43 -31.40
C LEU A 27 -1.26 61.08 -32.13
N PHE A 28 -2.45 61.08 -31.51
CA PHE A 28 -3.71 61.85 -31.80
C PHE A 28 -4.72 61.25 -32.81
N GLY A 29 -6.05 61.28 -32.60
CA GLY A 29 -6.85 61.92 -31.57
C GLY A 29 -8.37 61.67 -31.75
N SER A 30 -9.09 61.79 -30.64
CA SER A 30 -10.55 61.71 -30.46
C SER A 30 -11.37 62.68 -31.31
N LYS A 31 -12.59 62.30 -31.77
CA LYS A 31 -13.84 63.12 -31.73
C LYS A 31 -15.11 62.25 -31.91
N PHE A 32 -15.95 62.17 -30.88
CA PHE A 32 -17.40 62.12 -31.08
C PHE A 32 -18.06 63.14 -30.13
N ASP A 33 -18.99 63.88 -30.70
CA ASP A 33 -19.64 65.11 -30.21
C ASP A 33 -20.99 64.75 -29.55
N PRO A 34 -21.26 65.16 -28.29
CA PRO A 34 -22.46 64.78 -27.57
C PRO A 34 -23.61 65.81 -27.66
N LEU A 35 -23.78 66.52 -28.78
CA LEU A 35 -24.92 67.44 -28.97
C LEU A 35 -25.52 67.38 -30.37
N ASN A 36 -26.37 66.38 -30.67
CA ASN A 36 -27.42 66.57 -31.67
C ASN A 36 -28.68 65.70 -31.41
N PRO A 37 -29.78 66.29 -30.91
CA PRO A 37 -31.07 65.65 -30.81
C PRO A 37 -31.85 65.92 -32.10
N THR A 38 -32.05 64.91 -32.96
CA THR A 38 -33.21 64.72 -33.88
C THR A 38 -32.86 63.82 -35.07
N LYS A 39 -33.40 62.60 -35.12
CA LYS A 39 -34.41 62.17 -36.12
C LYS A 39 -34.72 60.67 -36.01
N ASN A 40 -36.02 60.43 -36.02
CA ASN A 40 -36.69 59.15 -35.94
C ASN A 40 -36.64 58.33 -37.25
N MET A 41 -36.69 57.02 -37.02
CA MET A 41 -37.41 55.95 -37.73
C MET A 41 -37.12 55.62 -39.20
N GLY A 42 -36.79 54.35 -39.40
CA GLY A 42 -37.14 53.57 -40.59
C GLY A 42 -37.20 52.08 -40.24
N VAL A 43 -38.39 51.59 -39.90
CA VAL A 43 -38.73 50.16 -39.76
C VAL A 43 -38.58 49.46 -41.11
N ARG A 44 -37.91 48.30 -41.16
CA ARG A 44 -38.20 47.21 -42.11
C ARG A 44 -37.79 45.83 -41.56
N GLU A 45 -38.85 45.08 -41.25
CA GLU A 45 -39.14 43.68 -41.54
C GLU A 45 -38.13 42.55 -41.28
N THR A 46 -38.73 41.55 -40.63
CA THR A 46 -38.30 40.23 -40.16
C THR A 46 -37.98 39.21 -41.25
N ASN A 47 -37.22 38.19 -40.82
CA ASN A 47 -37.03 36.86 -41.39
C ASN A 47 -36.04 36.72 -42.57
N VAL A 48 -34.78 36.43 -42.23
CA VAL A 48 -33.93 35.53 -43.02
C VAL A 48 -33.11 34.66 -42.07
N LEU A 49 -33.29 33.35 -42.19
CA LEU A 49 -32.45 32.30 -41.59
C LEU A 49 -31.03 32.40 -42.16
N PHE A 50 -30.02 32.49 -41.29
CA PHE A 50 -28.62 32.36 -41.69
C PHE A 50 -28.31 30.88 -42.00
N ASP A 51 -28.10 30.57 -43.28
CA ASP A 51 -27.51 29.31 -43.76
C ASP A 51 -26.01 29.52 -44.01
N THR A 52 -25.17 29.02 -43.10
CA THR A 52 -23.72 29.19 -43.12
C THR A 52 -23.00 28.46 -44.26
N ASN A 53 -23.69 27.65 -45.07
CA ASN A 53 -23.04 26.88 -46.14
C ASN A 53 -23.09 27.55 -47.53
N SER A 54 -23.84 28.63 -47.73
CA SER A 54 -24.00 29.23 -49.07
C SER A 54 -23.24 30.53 -49.33
N ASP A 55 -22.68 31.21 -48.31
CA ASP A 55 -21.96 32.48 -48.50
C ASP A 55 -20.42 32.37 -48.48
N LEU A 56 -19.85 31.20 -48.19
CA LEU A 56 -18.40 30.96 -48.21
C LEU A 56 -17.85 30.60 -49.61
N THR A 57 -18.70 30.53 -50.64
CA THR A 57 -18.28 30.13 -52.00
C THR A 57 -18.17 31.30 -52.99
N GLN A 58 -18.41 32.56 -52.59
CA GLN A 58 -18.42 33.69 -53.54
C GLN A 58 -17.47 34.86 -53.24
N LYS A 59 -16.44 34.72 -52.38
CA LYS A 59 -15.42 35.77 -52.18
C LYS A 59 -13.98 35.24 -52.11
N PRO A 60 -13.24 35.23 -53.24
CA PRO A 60 -11.87 34.70 -53.30
C PRO A 60 -10.80 35.54 -52.59
N GLU A 61 -11.15 36.70 -52.01
CA GLU A 61 -10.19 37.60 -51.37
C GLU A 61 -10.03 37.37 -49.85
N LEU A 62 -10.76 36.42 -49.25
CA LEU A 62 -10.65 36.09 -47.82
C LEU A 62 -9.80 34.84 -47.53
N VAL A 63 -9.09 34.30 -48.52
CA VAL A 63 -8.27 33.06 -48.39
C VAL A 63 -6.78 33.35 -48.16
N ALA A 64 -6.35 34.61 -48.06
CA ALA A 64 -4.93 34.97 -47.95
C ALA A 64 -4.60 35.88 -46.73
N ALA A 65 -5.17 35.59 -45.57
CA ALA A 65 -4.73 36.20 -44.29
C ALA A 65 -4.95 35.28 -43.06
N ALA A 66 -4.96 33.96 -43.25
CA ALA A 66 -5.11 32.97 -42.17
C ALA A 66 -4.01 31.89 -42.20
N THR A 67 -2.82 32.22 -42.69
CA THR A 67 -1.64 31.34 -42.75
C THR A 67 -0.39 31.97 -42.12
N GLY A 68 -0.57 32.70 -41.03
CA GLY A 68 0.51 33.17 -40.16
C GLY A 68 -0.07 33.64 -38.84
N GLY A 69 0.00 32.78 -37.80
CA GLY A 69 -0.70 32.97 -36.54
C GLY A 69 -0.38 34.29 -35.82
N ALA A 70 -1.44 34.95 -35.34
CA ALA A 70 -1.52 35.79 -34.13
C ALA A 70 -2.78 36.66 -34.19
N ILE A 71 -3.96 36.14 -33.79
CA ILE A 71 -5.07 36.96 -33.29
C ILE A 71 -5.79 36.17 -32.20
N ASP A 72 -5.73 36.72 -30.99
CA ASP A 72 -6.46 36.31 -29.79
C ASP A 72 -7.89 36.88 -29.88
N LEU A 73 -8.91 36.03 -29.71
CA LEU A 73 -10.33 36.37 -29.89
C LEU A 73 -11.12 36.28 -28.57
N SER A 74 -10.49 36.56 -27.44
CA SER A 74 -11.16 36.62 -26.12
C SER A 74 -11.79 37.97 -25.77
N GLU A 75 -11.73 39.00 -26.63
CA GLU A 75 -12.36 40.30 -26.37
C GLU A 75 -13.28 40.71 -27.53
N GLN A 76 -14.56 40.25 -27.52
CA GLN A 76 -15.68 41.02 -28.10
C GLN A 76 -17.11 40.46 -27.91
N PHE A 77 -17.37 39.63 -26.90
CA PHE A 77 -18.75 39.27 -26.52
C PHE A 77 -19.09 39.70 -25.09
N SER A 78 -19.04 41.01 -24.87
CA SER A 78 -19.72 41.68 -23.77
C SER A 78 -20.20 43.04 -24.26
N ASN A 79 -21.44 43.09 -24.74
CA ASN A 79 -22.34 44.26 -24.70
C ASN A 79 -23.51 44.09 -25.66
N PHE A 80 -24.60 43.46 -25.22
CA PHE A 80 -26.01 43.72 -25.55
C PHE A 80 -26.78 42.77 -24.60
N GLY A 81 -27.29 43.20 -23.45
CA GLY A 81 -28.43 44.12 -23.33
C GLY A 81 -29.70 43.29 -23.15
N THR A 82 -30.14 43.16 -21.89
CA THR A 82 -31.41 42.56 -21.44
C THR A 82 -32.61 42.98 -22.28
N LEU A 83 -33.49 42.04 -22.60
CA LEU A 83 -34.83 42.30 -23.12
C LEU A 83 -35.82 41.35 -22.44
N GLU A 84 -36.44 41.84 -21.37
CA GLU A 84 -37.72 41.32 -20.87
C GLU A 84 -38.80 41.61 -21.90
N THR A 85 -39.55 40.59 -22.32
CA THR A 85 -40.94 40.78 -22.76
C THR A 85 -41.80 39.61 -22.30
N THR A 86 -42.71 39.95 -21.39
CA THR A 86 -43.95 39.26 -21.07
C THR A 86 -44.73 38.85 -22.32
N ASP A 87 -45.26 37.63 -22.36
CA ASP A 87 -46.59 37.45 -22.94
C ASP A 87 -47.41 36.37 -22.23
N ASN A 88 -48.61 36.80 -21.83
CA ASN A 88 -49.64 36.03 -21.17
C ASN A 88 -50.46 35.27 -22.21
N ASN A 89 -50.73 33.99 -21.94
CA ASN A 89 -51.89 33.17 -22.30
C ASN A 89 -51.50 31.85 -22.95
N LEU A 90 -51.66 30.75 -22.20
CA LEU A 90 -52.51 29.63 -22.62
C LEU A 90 -52.90 28.84 -21.36
N LYS A 91 -54.19 28.50 -21.32
CA LYS A 91 -54.96 28.08 -20.15
C LYS A 91 -54.54 26.70 -19.64
N PHE A 92 -54.39 26.59 -18.33
CA PHE A 92 -54.46 25.33 -17.59
C PHE A 92 -55.83 24.68 -17.78
N ASP A 93 -55.88 23.50 -18.38
CA ASP A 93 -57.02 22.59 -18.23
C ASP A 93 -56.64 21.56 -17.15
N ARG A 94 -57.21 21.73 -15.96
CA ARG A 94 -57.14 20.75 -14.88
C ARG A 94 -58.28 19.78 -15.08
N ASN A 95 -58.03 18.62 -15.70
CA ASN A 95 -58.83 17.41 -15.53
C ASN A 95 -58.10 16.23 -16.16
N LEU A 96 -57.38 15.43 -15.36
CA LEU A 96 -57.19 13.98 -15.53
C LEU A 96 -56.34 13.45 -14.36
N ILE A 97 -57.01 13.19 -13.24
CA ILE A 97 -56.58 12.16 -12.29
C ILE A 97 -57.73 11.14 -12.25
N SER A 98 -57.51 9.97 -12.85
CA SER A 98 -58.11 8.71 -12.38
C SER A 98 -57.46 7.51 -13.10
N GLU A 99 -56.56 6.86 -12.36
CA GLU A 99 -56.38 5.40 -12.30
C GLU A 99 -55.58 4.64 -13.40
N PRO A 100 -55.01 3.45 -13.09
CA PRO A 100 -53.58 3.14 -13.18
C PRO A 100 -53.22 2.07 -14.24
N ASP A 101 -51.92 1.77 -14.35
CA ASP A 101 -51.29 0.71 -15.17
C ASP A 101 -51.41 0.88 -16.69
N THR A 102 -50.35 1.41 -17.32
CA THR A 102 -49.64 0.78 -18.45
C THR A 102 -48.47 1.67 -18.92
N ASP A 103 -47.36 1.00 -19.29
CA ASP A 103 -46.16 1.50 -19.99
C ASP A 103 -45.08 2.30 -19.23
N ILE A 104 -44.24 1.54 -18.51
CA ILE A 104 -42.87 1.90 -18.09
C ILE A 104 -41.96 2.28 -19.29
N LYS A 105 -42.35 1.96 -20.54
CA LYS A 105 -41.62 2.34 -21.75
C LYS A 105 -41.79 3.81 -22.14
N VAL A 106 -42.93 4.44 -21.83
CA VAL A 106 -43.22 5.81 -22.31
C VAL A 106 -42.51 6.89 -21.48
N GLN A 107 -42.16 6.59 -20.22
CA GLN A 107 -41.32 7.49 -19.41
C GLN A 107 -39.83 7.54 -19.82
N ARG A 108 -39.37 6.67 -20.74
CA ARG A 108 -37.98 6.69 -21.22
C ARG A 108 -37.75 7.57 -22.45
N ASP A 109 -38.79 7.90 -23.21
CA ASP A 109 -38.68 8.73 -24.42
C ASP A 109 -39.02 10.22 -24.19
N GLU A 110 -39.56 10.59 -23.02
CA GLU A 110 -39.95 11.98 -22.70
C GLU A 110 -38.88 12.80 -21.94
N LEU A 111 -37.69 12.24 -21.67
CA LEU A 111 -36.55 12.97 -21.11
C LEU A 111 -35.73 13.75 -22.17
N THR A 112 -36.41 14.31 -23.17
CA THR A 112 -35.86 15.41 -23.98
C THR A 112 -36.30 16.79 -23.47
N GLY A 113 -37.01 16.84 -22.34
CA GLY A 113 -37.24 18.06 -21.56
C GLY A 113 -36.19 18.23 -20.45
N MET A 114 -34.99 18.72 -20.79
CA MET A 114 -34.18 19.44 -19.81
C MET A 114 -34.84 20.79 -19.56
N ASP A 115 -35.55 20.94 -18.43
CA ASP A 115 -35.90 22.26 -17.92
C ASP A 115 -34.62 22.97 -17.48
N PHE A 116 -34.22 24.00 -18.25
CA PHE A 116 -33.27 25.00 -17.79
C PHE A 116 -33.99 25.92 -16.81
N ALA A 117 -33.85 25.66 -15.51
CA ALA A 117 -34.18 26.63 -14.49
C ALA A 117 -32.95 27.49 -14.17
N VAL A 118 -32.93 28.74 -14.64
CA VAL A 118 -32.21 29.80 -13.94
C VAL A 118 -33.12 30.19 -12.78
N SER A 119 -32.81 29.77 -11.56
CA SER A 119 -33.53 30.30 -10.40
C SER A 119 -32.85 31.59 -9.93
N GLU A 120 -33.50 32.72 -10.21
CA GLU A 120 -33.59 33.75 -9.19
C GLU A 120 -34.56 33.22 -8.12
N THR A 121 -34.02 32.94 -6.94
CA THR A 121 -34.69 32.66 -5.66
C THR A 121 -35.27 31.25 -5.44
N GLY A 122 -34.72 30.57 -4.42
CA GLY A 122 -35.45 29.64 -3.52
C GLY A 122 -35.34 28.13 -3.80
N GLU A 123 -34.53 27.45 -2.98
CA GLU A 123 -34.51 26.00 -2.65
C GLU A 123 -34.17 24.94 -3.75
N ASN A 124 -33.17 24.10 -3.42
CA ASN A 124 -32.53 22.95 -4.11
C ASN A 124 -33.37 22.08 -5.09
N PRO A 125 -32.79 21.37 -6.11
CA PRO A 125 -31.49 20.65 -6.06
C PRO A 125 -30.53 20.87 -7.25
N GLU A 126 -29.26 21.16 -6.97
CA GLU A 126 -28.21 21.38 -7.98
C GLU A 126 -27.49 20.07 -8.41
N LEU A 127 -27.32 19.89 -9.73
CA LEU A 127 -26.40 18.93 -10.37
C LEU A 127 -25.01 19.59 -10.50
N PHE A 128 -23.99 19.03 -9.85
CA PHE A 128 -22.61 19.52 -9.95
C PHE A 128 -21.69 18.49 -10.61
N ALA A 129 -20.98 18.90 -11.67
CA ALA A 129 -19.67 18.32 -11.99
C ALA A 129 -18.67 18.90 -10.98
N SER A 130 -18.38 18.16 -9.90
CA SER A 130 -17.43 18.58 -8.88
C SER A 130 -16.04 18.00 -9.14
N ARG A 131 -14.99 18.82 -9.00
CA ARG A 131 -13.65 18.35 -8.62
C ARG A 131 -13.64 18.20 -7.10
N ASN A 132 -14.13 17.08 -6.56
CA ASN A 132 -13.96 16.78 -5.13
C ASN A 132 -13.57 15.31 -4.90
N SER A 133 -12.75 15.14 -3.85
CA SER A 133 -12.15 13.92 -3.29
C SER A 133 -12.64 12.60 -3.86
N SER A 134 -12.01 12.16 -4.95
CA SER A 134 -12.37 10.93 -5.62
C SER A 134 -11.16 9.98 -5.73
N PRO A 135 -11.34 8.65 -5.73
CA PRO A 135 -10.30 7.69 -6.13
C PRO A 135 -9.77 7.89 -7.57
N PHE A 136 -10.26 8.90 -8.30
CA PHE A 136 -9.84 9.19 -9.67
C PHE A 136 -8.52 9.98 -9.71
N PRO A 137 -7.51 9.56 -10.50
CA PRO A 137 -6.27 10.33 -10.70
C PRO A 137 -6.54 11.71 -11.36
N SER A 138 -5.54 12.59 -11.35
CA SER A 138 -5.64 13.99 -11.80
C SER A 138 -5.87 14.15 -13.32
N GLU A 139 -6.72 15.11 -13.71
CA GLU A 139 -7.26 15.40 -15.07
C GLU A 139 -8.34 14.43 -15.62
N ASN A 140 -9.34 14.09 -14.79
CA ASN A 140 -10.46 13.23 -15.17
C ASN A 140 -11.81 13.96 -15.27
N TRP A 141 -12.66 13.49 -16.18
CA TRP A 141 -14.08 13.87 -16.31
C TRP A 141 -14.95 12.83 -15.61
N ALA A 142 -16.11 13.24 -15.08
CA ALA A 142 -17.01 12.31 -14.41
C ALA A 142 -18.49 12.74 -14.52
N PHE A 143 -19.40 11.76 -14.43
CA PHE A 143 -20.85 11.97 -14.32
C PHE A 143 -21.53 10.76 -13.66
N ASP A 144 -22.76 10.93 -13.18
CA ASP A 144 -23.49 9.93 -12.41
C ASP A 144 -24.90 9.64 -12.98
N PHE A 145 -25.36 8.41 -12.84
CA PHE A 145 -26.77 8.02 -12.91
C PHE A 145 -27.25 7.77 -11.48
N LYS A 146 -28.36 8.38 -11.08
CA LYS A 146 -28.99 8.11 -9.77
C LYS A 146 -30.26 7.30 -9.96
N ASN A 147 -30.48 6.34 -9.08
CA ASN A 147 -31.69 5.52 -9.03
C ASN A 147 -32.02 4.79 -10.36
N TYR A 148 -31.00 4.36 -11.10
CA TYR A 148 -31.17 3.63 -12.36
C TYR A 148 -31.75 2.23 -12.10
N THR A 149 -32.93 1.95 -12.64
CA THR A 149 -33.63 0.68 -12.40
C THR A 149 -33.40 -0.31 -13.53
N ILE A 150 -33.02 -1.54 -13.19
CA ILE A 150 -32.72 -2.64 -14.12
C ILE A 150 -33.31 -3.96 -13.62
N ASP A 151 -33.78 -4.81 -14.54
CA ASP A 151 -34.16 -6.19 -14.24
C ASP A 151 -32.95 -7.10 -14.49
N HIS A 152 -32.14 -7.30 -13.46
CA HIS A 152 -30.96 -8.13 -13.49
C HIS A 152 -30.79 -8.81 -12.13
N GLN A 153 -30.84 -10.15 -12.10
CA GLN A 153 -31.01 -10.93 -10.86
C GLN A 153 -32.27 -10.50 -10.06
N GLY A 154 -33.31 -10.09 -10.78
CA GLY A 154 -34.51 -9.42 -10.26
C GLY A 154 -34.45 -7.91 -10.38
N LEU A 155 -35.52 -7.24 -9.97
CA LEU A 155 -35.61 -5.79 -10.03
C LEU A 155 -34.66 -5.14 -9.01
N ASN A 156 -33.64 -4.44 -9.49
CA ASN A 156 -32.65 -3.73 -8.66
C ASN A 156 -32.57 -2.25 -9.09
N THR A 157 -32.16 -1.41 -8.13
CA THR A 157 -31.90 0.02 -8.35
C THR A 157 -30.42 0.29 -8.12
N LEU A 158 -29.81 1.04 -9.02
CA LEU A 158 -28.38 1.33 -9.05
C LEU A 158 -28.11 2.84 -8.94
N ASN A 159 -27.02 3.22 -8.30
CA ASN A 159 -26.32 4.45 -8.66
C ASN A 159 -25.08 4.08 -9.49
N ILE A 160 -24.90 4.72 -10.63
CA ILE A 160 -23.78 4.43 -11.54
C ILE A 160 -22.89 5.65 -11.55
N LYS A 161 -21.62 5.50 -11.18
CA LYS A 161 -20.63 6.58 -11.27
C LYS A 161 -19.66 6.28 -12.39
N VAL A 162 -19.40 7.29 -13.22
CA VAL A 162 -18.55 7.16 -14.40
C VAL A 162 -17.42 8.16 -14.28
N GLY A 163 -16.17 7.69 -14.36
CA GLY A 163 -14.98 8.53 -14.50
C GLY A 163 -14.21 8.14 -15.75
N TYR A 164 -13.64 9.09 -16.49
CA TYR A 164 -12.85 8.81 -17.69
C TYR A 164 -11.79 9.86 -17.99
N GLU A 165 -10.75 9.42 -18.70
CA GLU A 165 -9.64 10.25 -19.18
C GLU A 165 -9.63 10.28 -20.71
N LEU A 166 -9.36 11.45 -21.29
CA LEU A 166 -9.31 11.67 -22.72
C LEU A 166 -7.86 11.70 -23.22
N LYS A 167 -7.64 11.27 -24.46
CA LYS A 167 -6.32 11.38 -25.10
C LYS A 167 -5.81 12.83 -25.12
N PRO A 168 -4.51 13.07 -24.85
CA PRO A 168 -3.93 14.40 -24.99
C PRO A 168 -4.09 14.95 -26.41
N GLY A 169 -4.42 16.24 -26.52
CA GLY A 169 -4.45 16.95 -27.81
C GLY A 169 -5.67 16.68 -28.70
N ILE A 170 -6.76 16.14 -28.15
CA ILE A 170 -8.05 16.02 -28.87
C ILE A 170 -8.55 17.40 -29.34
N THR A 171 -9.10 17.47 -30.55
CA THR A 171 -9.67 18.69 -31.12
C THR A 171 -11.04 19.02 -30.51
N LYS A 172 -11.51 20.27 -30.62
CA LYS A 172 -12.85 20.71 -30.16
C LYS A 172 -14.01 19.85 -30.71
N GLN A 173 -13.82 19.22 -31.87
CA GLN A 173 -14.80 18.33 -32.51
C GLN A 173 -14.69 16.87 -32.04
N GLU A 174 -13.56 16.50 -31.43
CA GLU A 174 -13.30 15.19 -30.83
C GLU A 174 -13.61 15.15 -29.33
N TYR A 175 -13.93 16.30 -28.71
CA TYR A 175 -14.49 16.34 -27.35
C TYR A 175 -15.83 15.60 -27.36
N PRO A 176 -15.93 14.41 -26.75
CA PRO A 176 -17.22 13.76 -26.65
C PRO A 176 -18.03 14.58 -25.64
N ASP A 177 -19.20 15.05 -26.09
CA ASP A 177 -20.32 15.18 -25.19
C ASP A 177 -20.43 13.86 -24.37
N PHE A 178 -20.75 13.91 -23.08
CA PHE A 178 -20.85 12.70 -22.26
C PHE A 178 -22.01 11.79 -22.74
N VAL A 179 -22.90 12.32 -23.58
CA VAL A 179 -24.05 11.64 -24.19
C VAL A 179 -23.71 10.31 -24.89
N PRO A 180 -22.69 10.20 -25.76
CA PRO A 180 -22.22 8.92 -26.29
C PRO A 180 -21.90 7.86 -25.23
N ILE A 181 -21.17 8.23 -24.18
CA ILE A 181 -20.80 7.32 -23.08
C ILE A 181 -22.06 6.89 -22.32
N TYR A 182 -22.93 7.86 -22.00
CA TYR A 182 -24.24 7.61 -21.38
C TYR A 182 -25.08 6.62 -22.19
N LYS A 183 -25.22 6.85 -23.50
CA LYS A 183 -26.01 5.98 -24.40
C LYS A 183 -25.40 4.59 -24.52
N SER A 184 -24.08 4.47 -24.52
CA SER A 184 -23.41 3.16 -24.53
C SER A 184 -23.76 2.36 -23.28
N ILE A 185 -23.73 3.00 -22.10
CA ILE A 185 -24.10 2.39 -20.82
C ILE A 185 -25.57 1.97 -20.81
N ASP A 186 -26.50 2.89 -21.11
CA ASP A 186 -27.93 2.60 -21.06
C ASP A 186 -28.32 1.49 -22.04
N ASN A 187 -27.83 1.57 -23.29
CA ASN A 187 -28.10 0.52 -24.28
C ASN A 187 -27.54 -0.84 -23.88
N PHE A 188 -26.37 -0.88 -23.22
CA PHE A 188 -25.80 -2.14 -22.75
C PHE A 188 -26.62 -2.75 -21.63
N LEU A 189 -26.99 -1.95 -20.63
CA LEU A 189 -27.74 -2.40 -19.47
C LEU A 189 -29.14 -2.89 -19.86
N VAL A 190 -29.84 -2.16 -20.74
CA VAL A 190 -31.17 -2.54 -21.22
C VAL A 190 -31.18 -3.83 -22.03
N ASN A 191 -30.10 -4.12 -22.76
CA ASN A 191 -30.00 -5.27 -23.66
C ASN A 191 -29.05 -6.36 -23.13
N TYR A 192 -28.72 -6.36 -21.84
CA TYR A 192 -27.76 -7.29 -21.29
C TYR A 192 -28.30 -8.74 -21.37
N PRO A 193 -27.65 -9.65 -22.10
CA PRO A 193 -28.26 -10.92 -22.50
C PRO A 193 -28.27 -12.00 -21.40
N ASN A 194 -27.46 -11.82 -20.34
CA ASN A 194 -27.20 -12.83 -19.33
C ASN A 194 -27.68 -12.37 -17.95
N GLU A 195 -28.97 -12.49 -17.66
CA GLU A 195 -29.57 -12.04 -16.39
C GLU A 195 -29.02 -12.75 -15.13
N THR A 196 -28.29 -13.86 -15.29
CA THR A 196 -27.69 -14.63 -14.20
C THR A 196 -26.22 -14.34 -13.94
N ASP A 197 -25.57 -13.52 -14.77
CA ASP A 197 -24.18 -13.13 -14.51
C ASP A 197 -24.10 -12.35 -13.19
N PHE A 198 -22.94 -12.39 -12.53
CA PHE A 198 -22.68 -11.56 -11.36
C PHE A 198 -22.46 -10.09 -11.77
N TRP A 199 -22.72 -9.15 -10.85
CA TRP A 199 -22.57 -7.71 -11.08
C TRP A 199 -21.13 -7.33 -11.48
N GLU A 200 -20.16 -8.10 -11.01
CA GLU A 200 -18.74 -8.02 -11.33
C GLU A 200 -18.48 -8.31 -12.82
N ILE A 201 -19.13 -9.35 -13.33
CA ILE A 201 -19.03 -9.76 -14.75
C ILE A 201 -19.75 -8.75 -15.64
N LEU A 202 -20.97 -8.34 -15.25
CA LEU A 202 -21.73 -7.33 -15.96
C LEU A 202 -20.93 -6.02 -16.05
N ASN A 203 -20.38 -5.53 -14.94
CA ASN A 203 -19.61 -4.28 -14.94
C ASN A 203 -18.31 -4.40 -15.74
N LYS A 204 -17.61 -5.53 -15.66
CA LYS A 204 -16.42 -5.80 -16.48
C LYS A 204 -16.73 -5.70 -17.97
N ASN A 205 -17.82 -6.33 -18.40
CA ASN A 205 -18.25 -6.33 -19.80
C ASN A 205 -18.74 -4.94 -20.24
N LEU A 206 -19.48 -4.24 -19.37
CA LEU A 206 -19.93 -2.87 -19.58
C LEU A 206 -18.73 -1.94 -19.77
N THR A 207 -17.80 -1.94 -18.83
CA THR A 207 -16.60 -1.08 -18.85
C THR A 207 -15.76 -1.34 -20.10
N LYS A 208 -15.58 -2.61 -20.48
CA LYS A 208 -14.92 -2.98 -21.73
C LYS A 208 -15.64 -2.42 -22.95
N LYS A 209 -16.97 -2.58 -23.05
CA LYS A 209 -17.75 -2.10 -24.18
C LYS A 209 -17.66 -0.58 -24.31
N VAL A 210 -17.85 0.14 -23.21
CA VAL A 210 -17.80 1.61 -23.21
C VAL A 210 -16.40 2.08 -23.63
N LEU A 211 -15.32 1.46 -23.14
CA LEU A 211 -13.96 1.80 -23.55
C LEU A 211 -13.69 1.51 -25.04
N ASP A 212 -14.16 0.36 -25.54
CA ASP A 212 -13.96 -0.06 -26.92
C ASP A 212 -14.77 0.82 -27.92
N GLU A 213 -15.97 1.27 -27.54
CA GLU A 213 -16.83 2.13 -28.36
C GLU A 213 -16.38 3.60 -28.37
N ASN A 214 -15.56 4.01 -27.40
CA ASN A 214 -15.09 5.38 -27.25
C ASN A 214 -13.55 5.44 -27.37
N PRO A 215 -12.99 5.35 -28.60
CA PRO A 215 -11.55 5.29 -28.81
C PRO A 215 -10.79 6.56 -28.44
N VAL A 216 -11.49 7.66 -28.11
CA VAL A 216 -10.90 8.90 -27.60
C VAL A 216 -10.53 8.81 -26.12
N LEU A 217 -11.07 7.82 -25.39
CA LEU A 217 -10.72 7.56 -24.00
C LEU A 217 -9.37 6.85 -23.90
N THR A 218 -8.51 7.25 -22.97
CA THR A 218 -7.34 6.44 -22.56
C THR A 218 -7.73 5.47 -21.46
N ASP A 219 -8.55 5.92 -20.53
CA ASP A 219 -8.91 5.19 -19.31
C ASP A 219 -10.37 5.46 -18.95
N ILE A 220 -11.02 4.46 -18.34
CA ILE A 220 -12.38 4.58 -17.81
C ILE A 220 -12.50 3.80 -16.50
N ILE A 221 -13.31 4.31 -15.60
CA ILE A 221 -13.74 3.65 -14.37
C ILE A 221 -15.25 3.73 -14.24
N LEU A 222 -15.88 2.59 -13.96
CA LEU A 222 -17.31 2.47 -13.72
C LEU A 222 -17.56 1.81 -12.36
N GLU A 223 -18.33 2.49 -11.52
CA GLU A 223 -18.84 1.96 -10.26
C GLU A 223 -20.35 1.74 -10.39
N LEU A 224 -20.79 0.51 -10.14
CA LEU A 224 -22.20 0.14 -10.00
C LEU A 224 -22.49 -0.06 -8.52
N GLU A 225 -23.08 0.95 -7.87
CA GLU A 225 -23.60 0.85 -6.50
C GLU A 225 -24.99 0.21 -6.56
N ILE A 226 -25.12 -1.02 -6.08
CA ILE A 226 -26.37 -1.78 -6.09
C ILE A 226 -27.07 -1.60 -4.74
N LEU A 227 -28.22 -0.92 -4.76
CA LEU A 227 -28.95 -0.58 -3.54
C LEU A 227 -29.55 -1.84 -2.87
N PRO A 228 -29.74 -1.81 -1.54
CA PRO A 228 -30.33 -2.92 -0.79
C PRO A 228 -31.72 -3.31 -1.29
N THR A 229 -32.02 -4.61 -1.23
CA THR A 229 -33.37 -5.15 -1.48
C THR A 229 -33.81 -6.01 -0.30
N ASP A 230 -35.10 -6.34 -0.22
CA ASP A 230 -35.63 -7.25 0.82
C ASP A 230 -34.93 -8.62 0.82
N ARG A 231 -34.42 -9.08 -0.33
CA ARG A 231 -33.70 -10.36 -0.47
C ARG A 231 -32.23 -10.24 -0.07
N LEU A 232 -31.61 -9.11 -0.37
CA LEU A 232 -30.20 -8.83 -0.11
C LEU A 232 -30.10 -7.43 0.53
N PRO A 233 -30.27 -7.33 1.87
CA PRO A 233 -30.38 -6.06 2.59
C PRO A 233 -29.00 -5.44 2.89
N TYR A 234 -28.09 -5.49 1.92
CA TYR A 234 -26.72 -5.03 2.07
C TYR A 234 -26.34 -4.13 0.89
N ASP A 235 -25.70 -3.00 1.20
CA ASP A 235 -25.05 -2.17 0.20
C ASP A 235 -23.92 -2.98 -0.43
N ARG A 236 -23.87 -2.99 -1.76
CA ARG A 236 -22.81 -3.65 -2.51
C ARG A 236 -22.45 -2.82 -3.73
N ALA A 237 -21.18 -2.83 -4.12
CA ALA A 237 -20.73 -2.11 -5.29
C ALA A 237 -19.73 -2.94 -6.08
N SER A 238 -19.77 -2.77 -7.40
CA SER A 238 -18.81 -3.34 -8.34
C SER A 238 -18.08 -2.18 -9.00
N THR A 239 -16.76 -2.12 -8.88
CA THR A 239 -15.94 -1.05 -9.45
C THR A 239 -14.90 -1.63 -10.41
N VAL A 240 -14.94 -1.21 -11.67
CA VAL A 240 -14.00 -1.68 -12.70
C VAL A 240 -13.27 -0.50 -13.31
N PHE A 241 -11.94 -0.54 -13.26
CA PHE A 241 -11.06 0.35 -13.99
C PHE A 241 -10.48 -0.38 -15.21
N ARG A 242 -10.43 0.30 -16.35
CA ARG A 242 -9.84 -0.25 -17.57
C ARG A 242 -9.12 0.82 -18.38
N SER A 243 -7.96 0.43 -18.91
CA SER A 243 -7.11 1.27 -19.76
C SER A 243 -7.00 0.71 -21.18
N GLN A 244 -6.86 1.58 -22.19
CA GLN A 244 -6.50 1.20 -23.56
C GLN A 244 -5.15 0.46 -23.62
N SER A 245 -4.26 0.70 -22.64
CA SER A 245 -3.00 -0.03 -22.49
C SER A 245 -3.17 -1.52 -22.14
N GLY A 246 -4.39 -1.95 -21.79
CA GLY A 246 -4.71 -3.31 -21.37
C GLY A 246 -4.73 -3.52 -19.85
N LYS A 247 -4.43 -2.48 -19.05
CA LYS A 247 -4.57 -2.55 -17.59
C LYS A 247 -6.04 -2.73 -17.19
N ILE A 248 -6.30 -3.64 -16.25
CA ILE A 248 -7.62 -3.91 -15.68
C ILE A 248 -7.50 -4.05 -14.16
N GLU A 249 -8.38 -3.40 -13.44
CA GLU A 249 -8.56 -3.57 -11.99
C GLU A 249 -10.05 -3.78 -11.71
N GLU A 250 -10.36 -4.80 -10.93
CA GLU A 250 -11.73 -5.20 -10.66
C GLU A 250 -11.87 -5.32 -9.14
N ASN A 251 -12.73 -4.48 -8.57
CA ASN A 251 -13.00 -4.43 -7.14
C ASN A 251 -14.48 -4.69 -6.87
N PHE A 252 -14.75 -5.29 -5.72
CA PHE A 252 -16.10 -5.47 -5.22
C PHE A 252 -16.17 -5.11 -3.74
N ASP A 253 -17.28 -4.47 -3.37
CA ASP A 253 -17.52 -3.88 -2.07
C ASP A 253 -18.83 -4.41 -1.50
N PHE A 254 -18.88 -4.69 -0.20
CA PHE A 254 -20.14 -4.84 0.54
C PHE A 254 -19.96 -4.48 2.00
N SER A 255 -21.07 -4.21 2.70
CA SER A 255 -21.01 -3.82 4.11
C SER A 255 -21.93 -4.60 5.05
N PHE A 256 -21.52 -4.66 6.31
CA PHE A 256 -22.34 -5.02 7.45
C PHE A 256 -22.65 -3.75 8.23
N LYS A 257 -23.92 -3.53 8.59
CA LYS A 257 -24.35 -2.42 9.45
C LYS A 257 -24.93 -2.96 10.75
N ASP A 258 -24.57 -2.36 11.87
CA ASP A 258 -25.06 -2.69 13.21
C ASP A 258 -24.95 -4.18 13.59
N TYR A 259 -23.93 -4.88 13.10
CA TYR A 259 -23.73 -6.31 13.33
C TYR A 259 -23.47 -6.60 14.81
N ALA A 260 -24.41 -7.26 15.48
CA ALA A 260 -24.29 -7.59 16.89
C ALA A 260 -23.38 -8.80 17.11
N ILE A 261 -22.40 -8.66 18.00
CA ILE A 261 -21.43 -9.71 18.33
C ILE A 261 -21.15 -9.68 19.83
N ASN A 262 -21.03 -10.87 20.42
CA ASN A 262 -20.49 -11.02 21.76
C ASN A 262 -18.99 -11.30 21.65
N HIS A 263 -18.18 -10.25 21.80
CA HIS A 263 -16.72 -10.33 21.81
C HIS A 263 -16.20 -9.20 22.69
N GLN A 264 -15.48 -9.52 23.76
CA GLN A 264 -15.16 -8.57 24.84
C GLN A 264 -16.43 -7.91 25.44
N GLY A 265 -17.54 -8.66 25.46
CA GLY A 265 -18.88 -8.17 25.77
C GLY A 265 -19.74 -7.92 24.52
N LEU A 266 -20.97 -7.47 24.73
CA LEU A 266 -21.90 -7.20 23.63
C LEU A 266 -21.52 -5.90 22.93
N ASN A 267 -21.10 -6.00 21.66
CA ASN A 267 -20.73 -4.88 20.81
C ASN A 267 -21.55 -4.91 19.51
N LYS A 268 -21.58 -3.76 18.81
CA LYS A 268 -22.09 -3.66 17.44
C LYS A 268 -20.96 -3.23 16.51
N LEU A 269 -20.91 -3.81 15.31
CA LEU A 269 -19.90 -3.52 14.31
C LEU A 269 -20.53 -2.96 13.05
N ASN A 270 -19.85 -1.98 12.44
CA ASN A 270 -19.97 -1.71 11.01
C ASN A 270 -18.72 -2.26 10.33
N LEU A 271 -18.88 -3.05 9.28
CA LEU A 271 -17.75 -3.55 8.49
C LEU A 271 -17.94 -3.14 7.04
N ASP A 272 -16.95 -2.51 6.44
CA ASP A 272 -16.89 -2.30 5.00
C ASP A 272 -15.79 -3.22 4.43
N VAL A 273 -16.21 -4.12 3.54
CA VAL A 273 -15.36 -5.16 2.95
C VAL A 273 -15.16 -4.83 1.48
N ASN A 274 -13.93 -4.58 1.07
CA ASN A 274 -13.53 -4.33 -0.30
C ASN A 274 -12.50 -5.39 -0.71
N TYR A 275 -12.64 -6.01 -1.86
CA TYR A 275 -11.62 -6.93 -2.37
C TYR A 275 -11.38 -6.74 -3.86
N GLN A 276 -10.15 -7.03 -4.26
CA GLN A 276 -9.67 -6.92 -5.64
C GLN A 276 -9.45 -8.31 -6.22
N TYR A 277 -9.86 -8.53 -7.46
CA TYR A 277 -9.60 -9.78 -8.17
C TYR A 277 -8.22 -9.82 -8.81
N LYS A 278 -7.67 -11.03 -8.97
CA LYS A 278 -6.47 -11.24 -9.80
C LYS A 278 -6.79 -10.87 -11.26
N PRO A 279 -5.87 -10.18 -11.97
CA PRO A 279 -6.05 -9.89 -13.38
C PRO A 279 -6.23 -11.17 -14.19
N GLY A 280 -7.23 -11.19 -15.07
CA GLY A 280 -7.40 -12.27 -16.06
C GLY A 280 -8.09 -13.54 -15.56
N ILE A 281 -8.73 -13.52 -14.38
CA ILE A 281 -9.57 -14.65 -13.94
C ILE A 281 -10.72 -14.91 -14.93
N THR A 282 -11.06 -16.19 -15.08
CA THR A 282 -12.15 -16.67 -15.95
C THR A 282 -13.48 -16.65 -15.22
N GLN A 283 -14.60 -16.66 -15.96
CA GLN A 283 -15.95 -16.58 -15.39
C GLN A 283 -16.23 -17.59 -14.25
N PRO A 284 -15.82 -18.87 -14.32
CA PRO A 284 -16.01 -19.83 -13.23
C PRO A 284 -15.19 -19.52 -11.96
N GLU A 285 -14.17 -18.66 -12.06
CA GLU A 285 -13.28 -18.31 -10.95
C GLU A 285 -13.79 -17.09 -10.17
N TYR A 286 -14.81 -16.37 -10.63
CA TYR A 286 -15.44 -15.29 -9.87
C TYR A 286 -16.15 -15.88 -8.64
N PRO A 287 -15.68 -15.61 -7.42
CA PRO A 287 -16.40 -15.98 -6.23
C PRO A 287 -17.70 -15.20 -6.17
N ASP A 288 -18.80 -15.90 -5.89
CA ASP A 288 -20.02 -15.29 -5.37
C ASP A 288 -19.67 -14.62 -4.03
N PHE A 289 -20.06 -13.36 -3.85
CA PHE A 289 -19.82 -12.63 -2.60
C PHE A 289 -20.56 -13.27 -1.41
N VAL A 290 -21.66 -14.02 -1.65
CA VAL A 290 -22.46 -14.64 -0.59
C VAL A 290 -21.64 -15.64 0.25
N PRO A 291 -20.85 -16.57 -0.32
CA PRO A 291 -19.86 -17.35 0.40
C PRO A 291 -18.89 -16.53 1.27
N ILE A 292 -18.37 -15.41 0.76
CA ILE A 292 -17.43 -14.56 1.49
C ILE A 292 -18.15 -13.91 2.68
N TYR A 293 -19.34 -13.35 2.46
CA TYR A 293 -20.22 -12.79 3.51
C TYR A 293 -20.49 -13.83 4.61
N LYS A 294 -20.90 -15.05 4.23
CA LYS A 294 -21.16 -16.14 5.18
C LYS A 294 -19.89 -16.61 5.90
N GLY A 295 -18.75 -16.56 5.22
CA GLY A 295 -17.43 -16.83 5.82
C GLY A 295 -17.11 -15.84 6.93
N ILE A 296 -17.32 -14.54 6.69
CA ILE A 296 -17.15 -13.49 7.69
C ILE A 296 -18.10 -13.68 8.87
N ASP A 297 -19.40 -13.87 8.60
CA ASP A 297 -20.40 -14.10 9.65
C ASP A 297 -20.05 -15.31 10.52
N LYS A 298 -19.65 -16.42 9.89
CA LYS A 298 -19.20 -17.62 10.58
C LYS A 298 -17.93 -17.39 11.39
N PHE A 299 -16.96 -16.66 10.84
CA PHE A 299 -15.71 -16.33 11.53
C PHE A 299 -16.00 -15.50 12.79
N LEU A 300 -16.81 -14.46 12.66
CA LEU A 300 -17.17 -13.56 13.77
C LEU A 300 -17.98 -14.31 14.85
N THR A 301 -18.96 -15.12 14.43
CA THR A 301 -19.82 -15.87 15.37
C THR A 301 -19.06 -16.98 16.12
N ASN A 302 -18.06 -17.60 15.49
CA ASN A 302 -17.30 -18.71 16.08
C ASN A 302 -15.89 -18.31 16.51
N TYR A 303 -15.63 -17.02 16.69
CA TYR A 303 -14.29 -16.55 17.00
C TYR A 303 -13.84 -17.14 18.36
N PRO A 304 -12.75 -17.93 18.41
CA PRO A 304 -12.48 -18.81 19.55
C PRO A 304 -11.89 -18.08 20.77
N ASN A 305 -11.35 -16.88 20.58
CA ASN A 305 -10.57 -16.16 21.59
C ASN A 305 -11.22 -14.82 21.95
N GLU A 306 -12.17 -14.84 22.87
CA GLU A 306 -12.89 -13.65 23.38
C GLU A 306 -11.99 -12.51 23.90
N THR A 307 -10.72 -12.79 24.19
CA THR A 307 -9.75 -11.82 24.71
C THR A 307 -8.92 -11.14 23.63
N ASP A 308 -8.90 -11.63 22.38
CA ASP A 308 -8.11 -11.02 21.32
C ASP A 308 -8.65 -9.61 20.99
N PHE A 309 -7.76 -8.67 20.69
CA PHE A 309 -8.15 -7.31 20.34
C PHE A 309 -8.73 -7.24 18.93
N TRP A 310 -9.54 -6.22 18.64
CA TRP A 310 -10.21 -6.05 17.34
C TRP A 310 -9.24 -5.92 16.16
N GLU A 311 -8.04 -5.42 16.43
CA GLU A 311 -6.90 -5.38 15.52
C GLU A 311 -6.48 -6.80 15.10
N ILE A 312 -6.37 -7.71 16.07
CA ILE A 312 -6.04 -9.12 15.86
C ILE A 312 -7.21 -9.84 15.18
N VAL A 313 -8.46 -9.56 15.58
CA VAL A 313 -9.66 -10.11 14.94
C VAL A 313 -9.66 -9.75 13.45
N ASN A 314 -9.50 -8.48 13.09
CA ASN A 314 -9.49 -8.05 11.69
C ASN A 314 -8.29 -8.59 10.90
N LYS A 315 -7.10 -8.63 11.53
CA LYS A 315 -5.89 -9.23 10.94
C LYS A 315 -6.07 -10.72 10.63
N LYS A 316 -6.76 -11.47 11.50
CA LYS A 316 -7.07 -12.89 11.26
C LYS A 316 -8.18 -13.03 10.22
N LEU A 317 -9.23 -12.22 10.29
CA LEU A 317 -10.35 -12.23 9.35
C LEU A 317 -9.88 -12.02 7.91
N THR A 318 -9.11 -10.95 7.67
CA THR A 318 -8.52 -10.69 6.33
C THR A 318 -7.57 -11.79 5.88
N LYS A 319 -6.83 -12.43 6.80
CA LYS A 319 -5.98 -13.59 6.48
C LYS A 319 -6.81 -14.76 5.97
N ASP A 320 -7.83 -15.12 6.71
CA ASP A 320 -8.60 -16.35 6.50
C ASP A 320 -9.42 -16.21 5.22
N ILE A 321 -10.09 -15.07 4.99
CA ILE A 321 -10.81 -14.82 3.74
C ILE A 321 -9.86 -14.90 2.54
N LEU A 322 -8.69 -14.26 2.62
CA LEU A 322 -7.75 -14.25 1.50
C LEU A 322 -7.19 -15.65 1.21
N ASN A 323 -6.97 -16.46 2.24
CA ASN A 323 -6.52 -17.85 2.11
C ASN A 323 -7.61 -18.76 1.52
N GLU A 324 -8.87 -18.52 1.87
CA GLU A 324 -10.02 -19.29 1.37
C GLU A 324 -10.40 -18.91 -0.07
N ASN A 325 -9.99 -17.73 -0.55
CA ASN A 325 -10.37 -17.19 -1.86
C ASN A 325 -9.15 -16.90 -2.74
N PRO A 326 -8.56 -17.91 -3.41
CA PRO A 326 -7.33 -17.77 -4.21
C PRO A 326 -7.49 -16.90 -5.46
N ALA A 327 -8.72 -16.58 -5.88
CA ALA A 327 -9.00 -15.68 -7.00
C ALA A 327 -8.78 -14.20 -6.64
N LEU A 328 -8.71 -13.85 -5.35
CA LEU A 328 -8.51 -12.49 -4.89
C LEU A 328 -7.03 -12.09 -4.96
N ALA A 329 -6.75 -10.92 -5.52
CA ALA A 329 -5.45 -10.26 -5.45
C ALA A 329 -5.23 -9.55 -4.11
N GLY A 330 -6.31 -9.11 -3.45
CA GLY A 330 -6.24 -8.49 -2.15
C GLY A 330 -7.61 -8.23 -1.53
N ILE A 331 -7.59 -7.89 -0.25
CA ILE A 331 -8.77 -7.56 0.54
C ILE A 331 -8.45 -6.43 1.51
N LYS A 332 -9.41 -5.53 1.69
CA LYS A 332 -9.43 -4.47 2.69
C LYS A 332 -10.69 -4.62 3.52
N ILE A 333 -10.54 -4.64 4.84
CA ILE A 333 -11.68 -4.61 5.77
C ILE A 333 -11.50 -3.43 6.72
N ASP A 334 -12.45 -2.50 6.65
CA ASP A 334 -12.61 -1.40 7.59
C ASP A 334 -13.65 -1.84 8.63
N LEU A 335 -13.16 -2.29 9.79
CA LEU A 335 -13.97 -2.74 10.93
C LEU A 335 -14.11 -1.59 11.92
N ASN A 336 -15.33 -1.10 12.11
CA ASN A 336 -15.67 -0.08 13.11
C ASN A 336 -16.51 -0.69 14.24
N VAL A 337 -15.97 -0.68 15.45
CA VAL A 337 -16.69 -1.05 16.67
C VAL A 337 -17.42 0.19 17.18
N LEU A 338 -18.75 0.11 17.18
CA LEU A 338 -19.62 1.20 17.63
C LEU A 338 -19.54 1.37 19.16
N PRO A 339 -19.89 2.56 19.68
CA PRO A 339 -19.82 2.85 21.10
C PRO A 339 -20.77 1.92 21.87
N SER A 340 -20.33 1.47 23.04
CA SER A 340 -21.11 0.66 23.96
C SER A 340 -21.23 1.33 25.33
N GLN A 341 -22.06 0.78 26.22
CA GLN A 341 -22.17 1.31 27.59
C GLN A 341 -20.87 1.20 28.38
N SER A 342 -20.04 0.19 28.09
CA SER A 342 -18.75 0.01 28.77
C SER A 342 -17.61 0.81 28.13
N LEU A 343 -17.71 1.14 26.84
CA LEU A 343 -16.71 1.88 26.08
C LEU A 343 -17.41 2.87 25.12
N PRO A 344 -17.60 4.14 25.50
CA PRO A 344 -18.43 5.11 24.78
C PRO A 344 -17.72 5.77 23.58
N TYR A 345 -16.86 5.03 22.87
CA TYR A 345 -16.01 5.57 21.81
C TYR A 345 -16.05 4.68 20.56
N ASN A 346 -15.88 5.29 19.38
CA ASN A 346 -15.69 4.57 18.13
C ASN A 346 -14.27 4.02 18.04
N ARG A 347 -14.12 2.81 17.51
CA ARG A 347 -12.81 2.17 17.31
C ARG A 347 -12.77 1.57 15.92
N THR A 348 -11.80 1.98 15.12
CA THR A 348 -11.66 1.49 13.75
C THR A 348 -10.36 0.73 13.57
N SER A 349 -10.47 -0.45 12.98
CA SER A 349 -9.37 -1.27 12.50
C SER A 349 -9.48 -1.39 10.99
N LYS A 350 -8.50 -0.86 10.25
CA LYS A 350 -8.42 -0.94 8.79
C LYS A 350 -7.25 -1.83 8.41
N VAL A 351 -7.54 -3.00 7.87
CA VAL A 351 -6.52 -3.94 7.43
C VAL A 351 -6.65 -4.15 5.93
N THR A 352 -5.59 -3.84 5.20
CA THR A 352 -5.45 -4.16 3.77
C THR A 352 -4.40 -5.23 3.61
N ARG A 353 -4.70 -6.26 2.84
CA ARG A 353 -3.81 -7.37 2.57
C ARG A 353 -3.86 -7.78 1.12
N THR A 354 -2.70 -7.93 0.51
CA THR A 354 -2.60 -8.47 -0.85
C THR A 354 -2.00 -9.87 -0.85
N GLN A 355 -2.43 -10.67 -1.83
CA GLN A 355 -1.72 -11.87 -2.19
C GLN A 355 -0.45 -11.50 -2.96
N PRO A 356 0.60 -12.32 -2.85
CA PRO A 356 1.79 -12.13 -3.68
C PRO A 356 1.44 -12.24 -5.17
N SER A 357 2.07 -11.41 -6.00
CA SER A 357 1.89 -11.43 -7.46
C SER A 357 2.41 -12.73 -8.08
N ASN A 358 3.42 -13.35 -7.45
CA ASN A 358 3.87 -14.71 -7.72
C ASN A 358 3.67 -15.60 -6.47
N PRO A 359 2.56 -16.34 -6.34
CA PRO A 359 2.24 -17.08 -5.12
C PRO A 359 3.16 -18.26 -4.81
N GLN A 360 3.66 -18.98 -5.82
CA GLN A 360 4.72 -19.95 -5.56
C GLN A 360 6.10 -19.28 -5.40
N GLY A 361 6.19 -17.98 -5.68
CA GLY A 361 7.41 -17.21 -5.61
C GLY A 361 8.43 -17.61 -6.68
N THR A 362 9.54 -16.89 -6.66
CA THR A 362 10.78 -17.29 -7.33
C THR A 362 11.69 -17.89 -6.27
N PHE A 363 12.49 -18.89 -6.61
CA PHE A 363 13.45 -19.47 -5.68
C PHE A 363 14.88 -19.43 -6.20
N LEU A 364 15.80 -19.35 -5.24
CA LEU A 364 17.24 -19.36 -5.44
C LEU A 364 17.80 -20.70 -4.98
N VAL A 365 18.80 -21.18 -5.71
CA VAL A 365 19.49 -22.44 -5.42
C VAL A 365 20.98 -22.17 -5.22
N GLY A 366 21.48 -22.52 -4.03
CA GLY A 366 22.92 -22.53 -3.71
C GLY A 366 23.61 -23.66 -4.45
N ASN A 367 24.34 -23.33 -5.51
CA ASN A 367 24.92 -24.29 -6.44
C ASN A 367 26.38 -24.57 -6.09
N THR A 368 26.61 -25.40 -5.07
CA THR A 368 27.92 -25.55 -4.40
C THR A 368 29.09 -25.83 -5.34
N ARG A 369 28.94 -26.65 -6.39
CA ARG A 369 30.05 -26.91 -7.34
C ARG A 369 30.03 -26.00 -8.57
N GLY A 370 28.99 -25.17 -8.71
CA GLY A 370 28.93 -24.11 -9.71
C GLY A 370 29.52 -22.79 -9.25
N ASP A 371 29.79 -22.64 -7.95
CA ASP A 371 30.24 -21.39 -7.32
C ASP A 371 29.27 -20.20 -7.55
N ASN A 372 28.01 -20.48 -7.86
CA ASN A 372 27.00 -19.50 -8.25
C ASN A 372 25.64 -19.75 -7.58
N ILE A 373 24.72 -18.79 -7.73
CA ILE A 373 23.32 -18.92 -7.30
C ILE A 373 22.43 -18.88 -8.52
N LEU A 374 21.62 -19.92 -8.69
CA LEU A 374 20.69 -20.05 -9.82
C LEU A 374 19.27 -19.68 -9.40
N ARG A 375 18.50 -19.08 -10.31
CA ARG A 375 17.13 -18.64 -10.05
C ARG A 375 16.14 -19.36 -10.95
N PHE A 376 15.03 -19.76 -10.35
CA PHE A 376 13.99 -20.56 -10.97
C PHE A 376 12.60 -20.02 -10.65
N ASP A 377 11.67 -20.20 -11.58
CA ASP A 377 10.26 -19.90 -11.37
C ASP A 377 9.61 -20.96 -10.47
N GLY A 378 8.97 -20.57 -9.37
CA GLY A 378 8.35 -21.49 -8.41
C GLY A 378 7.07 -22.16 -8.90
N ASN A 379 6.42 -21.64 -9.96
CA ASN A 379 5.21 -22.24 -10.52
C ASN A 379 5.54 -23.33 -11.52
N THR A 380 6.50 -23.04 -12.40
CA THR A 380 6.83 -23.82 -13.59
C THR A 380 8.15 -24.58 -13.47
N GLY A 381 8.99 -24.28 -12.47
CA GLY A 381 10.33 -24.87 -12.33
C GLY A 381 11.31 -24.52 -13.44
N ASN A 382 10.94 -23.58 -14.33
CA ASN A 382 11.81 -23.14 -15.40
C ASN A 382 13.01 -22.38 -14.82
N PHE A 383 14.20 -22.67 -15.36
CA PHE A 383 15.39 -21.87 -15.12
C PHE A 383 15.18 -20.47 -15.69
N ILE A 384 15.42 -19.44 -14.87
CA ILE A 384 15.31 -18.03 -15.27
C ILE A 384 16.71 -17.55 -15.68
N ASP A 385 17.64 -17.52 -14.73
CA ASP A 385 19.00 -17.03 -14.92
C ASP A 385 19.96 -17.45 -13.80
N GLU A 386 21.24 -17.13 -13.99
CA GLU A 386 22.26 -17.16 -12.95
C GLU A 386 22.21 -15.82 -12.20
N PHE A 387 21.48 -15.80 -11.08
CA PHE A 387 21.19 -14.58 -10.35
C PHE A 387 22.42 -13.98 -9.65
N ILE A 388 23.29 -14.83 -9.10
CA ILE A 388 24.60 -14.40 -8.60
C ILE A 388 25.67 -15.22 -9.34
N PRO A 389 26.45 -14.59 -10.23
CA PRO A 389 27.46 -15.27 -11.01
C PRO A 389 28.63 -15.83 -10.19
N ALA A 390 29.27 -16.87 -10.73
CA ALA A 390 30.51 -17.38 -10.16
C ALA A 390 31.57 -16.28 -9.97
N ALA A 391 32.35 -16.39 -8.89
CA ALA A 391 33.38 -15.42 -8.46
C ALA A 391 32.87 -14.02 -8.05
N SER A 392 31.56 -13.74 -8.12
CA SER A 392 30.98 -12.48 -7.62
C SER A 392 31.29 -12.28 -6.13
N GLY A 393 32.00 -11.22 -5.75
CA GLY A 393 32.41 -11.00 -4.35
C GLY A 393 33.36 -12.05 -3.77
N GLY A 394 33.95 -12.91 -4.61
CA GLY A 394 34.74 -14.07 -4.16
C GLY A 394 33.88 -15.27 -3.73
N LEU A 395 32.62 -15.36 -4.17
CA LEU A 395 31.73 -16.49 -3.93
C LEU A 395 32.41 -17.81 -4.30
N SER A 396 32.41 -18.76 -3.38
CA SER A 396 32.94 -20.10 -3.60
C SER A 396 32.17 -21.09 -2.74
N LYS A 397 31.76 -22.21 -3.34
CA LYS A 397 31.03 -23.29 -2.70
C LYS A 397 29.84 -22.81 -1.86
N PRO A 398 28.92 -22.01 -2.44
CA PRO A 398 27.77 -21.52 -1.72
C PRO A 398 26.89 -22.69 -1.29
N ASP A 399 26.60 -22.76 0.01
CA ASP A 399 25.71 -23.78 0.55
C ASP A 399 24.37 -23.14 0.95
N THR A 400 24.26 -22.54 2.14
CA THR A 400 23.01 -21.90 2.58
C THR A 400 22.86 -20.49 2.00
N VAL A 401 21.65 -20.17 1.56
CA VAL A 401 21.23 -18.86 1.06
C VAL A 401 19.99 -18.46 1.87
N ILE A 402 19.99 -17.31 2.52
CA ILE A 402 18.83 -16.78 3.25
C ILE A 402 18.61 -15.31 2.91
N PHE A 403 17.37 -14.84 3.04
CA PHE A 403 17.07 -13.41 3.09
C PHE A 403 17.20 -12.90 4.53
N GLY A 404 17.69 -11.67 4.69
CA GLY A 404 17.91 -11.03 5.98
C GLY A 404 17.66 -9.52 5.95
N PRO A 405 18.14 -8.79 6.97
CA PRO A 405 18.00 -7.34 7.05
C PRO A 405 18.61 -6.62 5.82
N ASP A 406 17.98 -5.51 5.46
CA ASP A 406 18.45 -4.57 4.44
C ASP A 406 19.75 -3.89 4.90
N GLY A 407 20.82 -4.12 4.14
CA GLY A 407 22.15 -3.60 4.36
C GLY A 407 22.50 -2.35 3.58
N ASN A 408 21.83 -2.11 2.45
CA ASN A 408 22.11 -1.01 1.54
C ASN A 408 21.13 0.18 1.73
N GLY A 409 20.04 -0.03 2.48
CA GLY A 409 19.03 0.98 2.82
C GLY A 409 17.98 1.21 1.73
N ASP A 410 17.80 0.30 0.77
CA ASP A 410 16.82 0.42 -0.31
C ASP A 410 15.39 -0.01 0.06
N GLY A 411 15.20 -0.49 1.29
CA GLY A 411 13.93 -0.96 1.84
C GLY A 411 13.58 -2.41 1.47
N LYS A 412 14.50 -3.18 0.88
CA LYS A 412 14.32 -4.60 0.54
C LYS A 412 15.32 -5.48 1.29
N SER A 413 14.90 -6.70 1.61
CA SER A 413 15.75 -7.68 2.28
C SER A 413 16.92 -8.10 1.40
N ASP A 414 18.13 -8.12 1.96
CA ASP A 414 19.33 -8.63 1.29
C ASP A 414 19.48 -10.15 1.41
N ILE A 415 20.36 -10.71 0.57
CA ILE A 415 20.70 -12.13 0.55
C ILE A 415 22.03 -12.36 1.26
N TYR A 416 22.04 -13.30 2.21
CA TYR A 416 23.22 -13.72 2.98
C TYR A 416 23.57 -15.16 2.63
N ILE A 417 24.83 -15.39 2.26
CA ILE A 417 25.28 -16.65 1.67
C ILE A 417 26.47 -17.22 2.44
N ALA A 418 26.32 -18.46 2.92
CA ALA A 418 27.43 -19.23 3.49
C ALA A 418 28.36 -19.66 2.36
N SER A 419 29.61 -19.21 2.41
CA SER A 419 30.61 -19.36 1.35
C SER A 419 31.93 -19.88 1.91
N GLY A 420 32.64 -20.69 1.12
CA GLY A 420 33.99 -21.16 1.39
C GLY A 420 34.07 -22.52 2.11
N ASP A 421 35.26 -23.12 2.05
CA ASP A 421 35.60 -24.39 2.70
C ASP A 421 36.97 -24.42 3.38
N LYS A 422 37.66 -23.28 3.40
CA LYS A 422 38.92 -23.07 4.11
C LYS A 422 38.68 -22.25 5.38
N PRO A 423 39.60 -22.25 6.37
CA PRO A 423 39.48 -21.37 7.53
C PRO A 423 39.23 -19.91 7.13
N GLY A 424 38.42 -19.19 7.90
CA GLY A 424 37.98 -17.82 7.59
C GLY A 424 39.14 -16.83 7.45
N LYS A 425 40.14 -16.96 8.30
CA LYS A 425 41.41 -16.19 8.24
C LYS A 425 42.36 -16.55 7.08
N SER A 426 41.94 -17.43 6.16
CA SER A 426 42.76 -17.81 5.03
C SER A 426 42.87 -16.67 4.02
N GLY A 427 44.07 -16.38 3.54
CA GLY A 427 44.28 -15.45 2.42
C GLY A 427 43.94 -16.04 1.04
N GLU A 428 43.52 -17.31 0.98
CA GLU A 428 43.24 -18.02 -0.28
C GLU A 428 41.77 -17.91 -0.71
N THR A 429 41.51 -18.00 -2.01
CA THR A 429 40.15 -18.20 -2.53
C THR A 429 39.48 -19.40 -1.85
N GLY A 430 38.23 -19.22 -1.41
CA GLY A 430 37.49 -20.22 -0.63
C GLY A 430 37.66 -20.10 0.88
N ALA A 431 38.29 -19.02 1.39
CA ALA A 431 38.20 -18.64 2.79
C ALA A 431 36.73 -18.54 3.23
N SER A 432 36.41 -19.12 4.38
CA SER A 432 35.04 -19.15 4.90
C SER A 432 34.54 -17.76 5.24
N ALA A 433 33.35 -17.42 4.74
CA ALA A 433 32.72 -16.13 4.93
C ALA A 433 31.20 -16.25 4.84
N VAL A 434 30.51 -15.20 5.29
CA VAL A 434 29.12 -14.93 4.91
C VAL A 434 29.12 -13.70 4.02
N LEU A 435 28.75 -13.90 2.75
CA LEU A 435 28.72 -12.87 1.73
C LEU A 435 27.31 -12.28 1.62
N ARG A 436 27.20 -10.96 1.49
CA ARG A 436 25.92 -10.25 1.37
C ARG A 436 25.76 -9.66 -0.03
N TYR A 437 24.57 -9.86 -0.58
CA TYR A 437 24.18 -9.40 -1.90
C TYR A 437 22.84 -8.69 -1.84
N ASP A 438 22.66 -7.74 -2.74
CA ASP A 438 21.41 -7.02 -2.95
C ASP A 438 20.30 -8.01 -3.32
N GLY A 439 19.22 -7.96 -2.55
CA GLY A 439 18.12 -8.92 -2.69
C GLY A 439 17.25 -8.74 -3.92
N ILE A 440 17.41 -7.66 -4.68
CA ILE A 440 16.66 -7.39 -5.91
C ILE A 440 17.49 -7.78 -7.13
N THR A 441 18.76 -7.37 -7.15
CA THR A 441 19.64 -7.39 -8.31
C THR A 441 20.68 -8.50 -8.25
N GLY A 442 20.97 -9.06 -7.09
CA GLY A 442 22.07 -10.02 -6.89
C GLY A 442 23.46 -9.37 -6.92
N ALA A 443 23.55 -8.04 -6.87
CA ALA A 443 24.82 -7.33 -6.82
C ALA A 443 25.53 -7.58 -5.47
N PHE A 444 26.85 -7.79 -5.50
CA PHE A 444 27.62 -7.95 -4.26
C PHE A 444 27.66 -6.64 -3.48
N ILE A 445 27.34 -6.72 -2.18
CA ILE A 445 27.41 -5.58 -1.24
C ILE A 445 28.73 -5.64 -0.48
N ASP A 446 28.90 -6.67 0.35
CA ASP A 446 30.09 -6.83 1.19
C ASP A 446 30.28 -8.27 1.74
N LYS A 447 31.40 -8.46 2.45
CA LYS A 447 31.62 -9.64 3.29
C LYS A 447 31.04 -9.35 4.67
N PHE A 448 29.76 -9.67 4.88
CA PHE A 448 29.08 -9.44 6.15
C PHE A 448 29.81 -10.10 7.32
N VAL A 449 30.20 -11.38 7.17
CA VAL A 449 31.15 -12.04 8.09
C VAL A 449 32.38 -12.43 7.27
N GLY A 450 33.54 -11.89 7.63
CA GLY A 450 34.80 -12.21 6.95
C GLY A 450 35.99 -11.59 7.67
N ASP A 451 37.16 -12.15 7.39
CA ASP A 451 38.43 -11.66 7.95
C ASP A 451 38.87 -10.39 7.22
N ASN A 452 39.37 -9.40 7.98
CA ASN A 452 40.06 -8.26 7.40
C ASN A 452 41.56 -8.57 7.33
N PRO A 453 42.15 -8.77 6.13
CA PRO A 453 43.56 -9.14 6.02
C PRO A 453 44.53 -8.04 6.52
N ASN A 454 44.03 -6.84 6.82
CA ASN A 454 44.82 -5.72 7.34
C ASN A 454 44.83 -5.62 8.87
N THR A 455 44.12 -6.50 9.57
CA THR A 455 44.12 -6.57 11.03
C THR A 455 44.85 -7.84 11.49
N LEU A 456 45.27 -7.85 12.76
CA LEU A 456 45.83 -9.05 13.40
C LEU A 456 44.76 -9.87 14.14
N THR A 457 43.55 -9.33 14.24
CA THR A 457 42.39 -9.94 14.87
C THR A 457 41.68 -10.82 13.87
N ASP A 458 41.32 -12.03 14.26
CA ASP A 458 40.46 -12.90 13.44
C ASP A 458 39.00 -12.47 13.65
N GLU A 459 38.47 -11.63 12.75
CA GLU A 459 37.08 -11.17 12.84
C GLU A 459 36.05 -12.26 12.52
N THR A 460 36.49 -13.40 12.00
CA THR A 460 35.62 -14.56 11.74
C THR A 460 35.37 -15.41 12.97
N GLY A 461 36.07 -15.16 14.08
CA GLY A 461 35.97 -16.00 15.27
C GLY A 461 36.41 -17.45 15.03
N GLY A 462 37.23 -17.70 14.00
CA GLY A 462 37.68 -19.03 13.60
C GLY A 462 36.72 -19.79 12.67
N LEU A 463 35.77 -19.11 12.02
CA LEU A 463 34.79 -19.71 11.11
C LEU A 463 35.43 -20.67 10.10
N SER A 464 34.89 -21.87 9.95
CA SER A 464 35.37 -22.83 8.96
C SER A 464 34.25 -23.71 8.42
N ARG A 465 34.06 -23.66 7.09
CA ARG A 465 33.00 -24.33 6.33
C ARG A 465 31.60 -24.00 6.89
N PRO A 466 31.13 -22.75 6.73
CA PRO A 466 29.80 -22.38 7.19
C PRO A 466 28.73 -23.19 6.46
N TYR A 467 27.75 -23.72 7.20
CA TYR A 467 26.54 -24.31 6.63
C TYR A 467 25.32 -23.45 6.99
N GLY A 468 24.67 -23.69 8.13
CA GLY A 468 23.44 -23.02 8.55
C GLY A 468 23.67 -21.56 8.96
N LEU A 469 22.70 -20.72 8.61
CA LEU A 469 22.64 -19.28 8.91
C LEU A 469 21.26 -18.95 9.48
N ALA A 470 21.18 -18.14 10.54
CA ALA A 470 19.91 -17.51 10.94
C ALA A 470 20.13 -16.21 11.70
N PHE A 471 19.24 -15.25 11.45
CA PHE A 471 19.03 -14.11 12.32
C PHE A 471 18.12 -14.52 13.49
N GLY A 472 18.57 -14.21 14.70
CA GLY A 472 17.84 -14.48 15.93
C GLY A 472 16.89 -13.35 16.31
N PRO A 473 15.85 -13.66 17.11
CA PRO A 473 14.93 -12.64 17.64
C PRO A 473 15.62 -11.67 18.61
N ASP A 474 16.84 -12.00 19.07
CA ASP A 474 17.72 -11.14 19.87
C ASP A 474 18.50 -10.11 19.03
N GLY A 475 18.27 -10.07 17.71
CA GLY A 475 18.98 -9.17 16.79
C GLY A 475 20.41 -9.62 16.46
N ASN A 476 20.81 -10.83 16.87
CA ASN A 476 22.12 -11.40 16.55
C ASN A 476 22.03 -12.36 15.35
N PHE A 477 23.19 -12.68 14.76
CA PHE A 477 23.31 -13.60 13.64
C PHE A 477 24.12 -14.83 14.03
N TYR A 478 23.59 -16.01 13.71
CA TYR A 478 24.11 -17.30 14.15
C TYR A 478 24.56 -18.12 12.94
N VAL A 479 25.76 -18.72 13.04
CA VAL A 479 26.38 -19.49 11.95
C VAL A 479 26.87 -20.83 12.48
N SER A 480 26.46 -21.92 11.83
CA SER A 480 27.06 -23.24 12.03
C SER A 480 28.44 -23.29 11.39
N SER A 481 29.48 -23.35 12.21
CA SER A 481 30.85 -23.57 11.79
C SER A 481 31.17 -25.06 11.87
N PHE A 482 30.94 -25.75 10.75
CA PHE A 482 30.96 -27.20 10.68
C PHE A 482 32.31 -27.82 11.01
N LEU A 483 33.40 -27.26 10.47
CA LEU A 483 34.75 -27.80 10.69
C LEU A 483 35.40 -27.32 11.99
N THR A 484 34.64 -26.69 12.88
CA THR A 484 35.05 -26.36 14.25
C THR A 484 34.10 -26.92 15.31
N ASP A 485 33.03 -27.62 14.93
CA ASP A 485 31.95 -28.04 15.83
C ASP A 485 31.40 -26.89 16.69
N GLN A 486 31.17 -25.72 16.10
CA GLN A 486 30.72 -24.53 16.84
C GLN A 486 29.50 -23.88 16.18
N ILE A 487 28.66 -23.28 17.02
CA ILE A 487 27.73 -22.24 16.60
C ILE A 487 28.35 -20.90 16.99
N LEU A 488 28.70 -20.09 15.99
CA LEU A 488 29.29 -18.77 16.17
C LEU A 488 28.20 -17.70 16.13
N ARG A 489 28.31 -16.69 17.00
CA ARG A 489 27.36 -15.58 17.08
C ARG A 489 28.02 -14.25 16.71
N TYR A 490 27.31 -13.48 15.92
CA TYR A 490 27.72 -12.20 15.38
C TYR A 490 26.64 -11.15 15.64
N ASN A 491 27.01 -9.88 15.58
CA ASN A 491 26.05 -8.79 15.60
C ASN A 491 25.21 -8.82 14.32
N GLY A 492 23.88 -8.90 14.43
CA GLY A 492 23.02 -9.08 13.26
C GLY A 492 22.91 -7.87 12.33
N LYS A 493 23.42 -6.70 12.73
CA LYS A 493 23.47 -5.50 11.88
C LYS A 493 24.81 -5.34 11.17
N THR A 494 25.91 -5.70 11.84
CA THR A 494 27.27 -5.37 11.38
C THR A 494 28.11 -6.59 11.03
N GLY A 495 27.67 -7.79 11.39
CA GLY A 495 28.40 -9.04 11.16
C GLY A 495 29.67 -9.21 12.01
N GLN A 496 29.91 -8.32 12.97
CA GLN A 496 31.04 -8.42 13.90
C GLN A 496 30.89 -9.62 14.83
N PHE A 497 31.96 -10.39 15.03
CA PHE A 497 31.98 -11.54 15.94
C PHE A 497 31.71 -11.11 17.38
N ILE A 498 30.84 -11.84 18.08
CA ILE A 498 30.48 -11.61 19.48
C ILE A 498 31.13 -12.69 20.35
N ASP A 499 30.72 -13.95 20.17
CA ASP A 499 31.18 -15.08 20.95
C ASP A 499 30.87 -16.43 20.27
N VAL A 500 31.41 -17.51 20.86
CA VAL A 500 30.96 -18.88 20.57
C VAL A 500 29.69 -19.12 21.38
N PHE A 501 28.55 -19.32 20.70
CA PHE A 501 27.27 -19.59 21.36
C PHE A 501 27.24 -21.02 21.93
N ALA A 502 27.67 -21.99 21.13
CA ALA A 502 27.75 -23.39 21.52
C ALA A 502 28.96 -24.07 20.87
N ALA A 503 29.55 -25.06 21.55
CA ALA A 503 30.68 -25.83 21.06
C ALA A 503 30.47 -27.33 21.30
N GLY A 504 30.98 -28.15 20.39
CA GLY A 504 31.02 -29.59 20.50
C GLY A 504 31.89 -30.03 21.67
N ASN A 505 31.43 -31.06 22.38
CA ASN A 505 32.14 -31.68 23.50
C ASN A 505 32.77 -33.04 23.12
N GLN A 506 32.68 -33.43 21.83
CA GLN A 506 33.17 -34.71 21.32
C GLN A 506 32.55 -35.93 22.03
N GLN A 507 31.31 -35.80 22.50
CA GLN A 507 30.56 -36.86 23.17
C GLN A 507 29.27 -37.19 22.41
N ALA A 508 28.76 -38.41 22.60
CA ALA A 508 27.44 -38.79 22.12
C ALA A 508 26.38 -37.83 22.69
N GLY A 509 25.42 -37.42 21.88
CA GLY A 509 24.42 -36.43 22.29
C GLY A 509 24.83 -34.97 22.06
N GLY A 510 26.11 -34.70 21.77
CA GLY A 510 26.64 -33.35 21.62
C GLY A 510 26.50 -32.73 20.22
N LEU A 511 26.96 -31.48 20.11
CA LEU A 511 27.06 -30.72 18.86
C LEU A 511 28.20 -31.28 17.97
N ASN A 512 27.90 -32.32 17.20
CA ASN A 512 28.87 -33.09 16.41
C ASN A 512 28.61 -32.88 14.91
N GLY A 513 29.36 -31.97 14.27
CA GLY A 513 29.18 -31.58 12.87
C GLY A 513 27.89 -30.79 12.65
N PRO A 514 27.75 -29.56 13.18
CA PRO A 514 26.56 -28.75 13.01
C PRO A 514 26.36 -28.34 11.54
N ASN A 515 25.14 -28.52 11.03
CA ASN A 515 24.76 -28.18 9.66
C ASN A 515 23.77 -27.01 9.65
N GLY A 516 22.48 -27.28 9.50
CA GLY A 516 21.43 -26.27 9.48
C GLY A 516 21.09 -25.76 10.87
N LEU A 517 20.53 -24.55 10.93
CA LEU A 517 19.98 -23.99 12.15
C LEU A 517 18.73 -23.14 11.84
N VAL A 518 17.73 -23.14 12.72
CA VAL A 518 16.52 -22.28 12.60
C VAL A 518 16.06 -21.84 13.98
N PHE A 519 15.61 -20.60 14.08
CA PHE A 519 14.81 -20.16 15.23
C PHE A 519 13.36 -20.58 15.02
N ALA A 520 12.78 -21.23 16.01
CA ALA A 520 11.38 -21.64 15.96
C ALA A 520 10.49 -20.69 16.79
N PRO A 521 9.15 -20.69 16.58
CA PRO A 521 8.22 -19.82 17.30
C PRO A 521 8.18 -19.99 18.83
N ASP A 522 8.83 -21.02 19.36
CA ASP A 522 8.99 -21.24 20.79
C ASP A 522 10.21 -20.49 21.39
N GLY A 523 10.88 -19.65 20.59
CA GLY A 523 12.07 -18.87 20.97
C GLY A 523 13.36 -19.68 21.05
N SER A 524 13.35 -20.96 20.69
CA SER A 524 14.53 -21.84 20.76
C SER A 524 15.27 -21.91 19.42
N LEU A 525 16.58 -22.14 19.49
CA LEU A 525 17.42 -22.42 18.32
C LEU A 525 17.52 -23.94 18.10
N TYR A 526 17.07 -24.40 16.95
CA TYR A 526 17.18 -25.81 16.54
C TYR A 526 18.38 -25.98 15.62
N VAL A 527 19.16 -27.05 15.83
CA VAL A 527 20.39 -27.31 15.09
C VAL A 527 20.44 -28.78 14.66
N THR A 528 20.72 -29.04 13.39
CA THR A 528 20.98 -30.40 12.89
C THR A 528 22.45 -30.76 13.00
N THR A 529 22.74 -32.01 13.35
CA THR A 529 24.08 -32.54 13.45
C THR A 529 24.32 -33.69 12.47
N GLN A 530 25.56 -33.84 12.04
CA GLN A 530 26.03 -34.90 11.13
C GLN A 530 26.51 -36.16 11.86
N GLY A 531 26.80 -36.06 13.16
CA GLY A 531 27.42 -37.15 13.92
C GLY A 531 28.92 -37.30 13.68
N SER A 532 29.58 -36.27 13.16
CA SER A 532 31.05 -36.21 12.98
C SER A 532 31.71 -35.35 14.05
N VAL A 533 33.02 -35.52 14.23
CA VAL A 533 33.85 -34.63 15.05
C VAL A 533 34.85 -33.91 14.15
N ALA A 534 34.95 -32.59 14.30
CA ALA A 534 35.92 -31.78 13.59
C ALA A 534 37.35 -32.09 14.09
N ARG A 535 38.20 -32.62 13.20
CA ARG A 535 39.62 -32.88 13.47
C ARG A 535 40.48 -32.40 12.30
N ASN A 536 41.43 -31.49 12.58
CA ASN A 536 42.39 -30.98 11.61
C ASN A 536 41.73 -30.45 10.31
N GLY A 537 40.63 -29.70 10.44
CA GLY A 537 39.90 -29.15 9.30
C GLY A 537 39.16 -30.20 8.46
N ARG A 538 38.83 -31.37 9.03
CA ARG A 538 38.07 -32.43 8.38
C ARG A 538 37.06 -33.04 9.35
N ALA A 539 35.98 -33.58 8.81
CA ALA A 539 35.02 -34.37 9.58
C ALA A 539 35.58 -35.78 9.83
N ASP A 540 35.54 -36.23 11.09
CA ASP A 540 35.92 -37.57 11.53
C ASP A 540 34.70 -38.32 12.08
N PHE A 541 34.39 -39.47 11.47
CA PHE A 541 33.25 -40.32 11.83
C PHE A 541 33.66 -41.55 12.66
N SER A 542 34.93 -41.69 13.06
CA SER A 542 35.44 -42.85 13.79
C SER A 542 34.73 -43.10 15.13
N ALA A 543 34.14 -42.07 15.73
CA ALA A 543 33.37 -42.17 16.96
C ALA A 543 31.94 -42.71 16.75
N ASN A 544 31.46 -42.78 15.51
CA ASN A 544 30.13 -43.28 15.12
C ASN A 544 28.99 -42.64 15.93
N PHE A 545 29.03 -41.32 16.12
CA PHE A 545 27.97 -40.60 16.82
C PHE A 545 26.71 -40.51 15.95
N LEU A 546 25.55 -40.50 16.60
CA LEU A 546 24.27 -40.33 15.93
C LEU A 546 24.11 -38.89 15.42
N SER A 547 23.51 -38.75 14.24
CA SER A 547 22.95 -37.48 13.77
C SER A 547 21.68 -37.14 14.55
N GLN A 548 21.54 -35.90 14.97
CA GLN A 548 20.48 -35.46 15.87
C GLN A 548 19.98 -34.06 15.50
N VAL A 549 18.78 -33.75 15.96
CA VAL A 549 18.31 -32.37 16.09
C VAL A 549 18.47 -31.96 17.53
N LEU A 550 19.24 -30.91 17.79
CA LEU A 550 19.42 -30.31 19.11
C LEU A 550 18.52 -29.08 19.22
N ARG A 551 17.98 -28.82 20.41
CA ARG A 551 17.19 -27.63 20.74
C ARG A 551 17.91 -26.84 21.84
N TYR A 552 18.29 -25.61 21.56
CA TYR A 552 18.98 -24.71 22.47
C TYR A 552 18.03 -23.63 23.00
N ASN A 553 18.10 -23.39 24.31
CA ASN A 553 17.50 -22.21 24.92
C ASN A 553 18.47 -21.02 24.75
N LEU A 554 17.98 -19.92 24.21
CA LEU A 554 18.81 -18.78 23.82
C LEU A 554 19.47 -18.08 25.01
N GLU A 555 18.74 -17.93 26.12
CA GLU A 555 19.19 -17.22 27.32
C GLU A 555 20.22 -18.03 28.12
N THR A 556 19.93 -19.30 28.36
CA THR A 556 20.76 -20.18 29.22
C THR A 556 21.87 -20.89 28.46
N LYS A 557 21.81 -20.90 27.11
CA LYS A 557 22.69 -21.67 26.21
C LYS A 557 22.66 -23.20 26.43
N GLN A 558 21.73 -23.69 27.25
CA GLN A 558 21.55 -25.12 27.49
C GLN A 558 20.82 -25.78 26.32
N PHE A 559 21.13 -27.06 26.07
CA PHE A 559 20.51 -27.82 24.99
C PHE A 559 19.89 -29.13 25.44
N SER A 560 18.97 -29.63 24.64
CA SER A 560 18.43 -30.98 24.72
C SER A 560 18.38 -31.64 23.33
N ILE A 561 18.38 -32.97 23.30
CA ILE A 561 18.15 -33.72 22.07
C ILE A 561 16.66 -33.65 21.76
N PHE A 562 16.31 -33.02 20.64
CA PHE A 562 14.93 -32.94 20.16
C PHE A 562 14.53 -34.19 19.37
N ALA A 563 15.40 -34.67 18.48
CA ALA A 563 15.15 -35.87 17.70
C ALA A 563 16.44 -36.64 17.39
N SER A 564 16.34 -37.97 17.36
CA SER A 564 17.40 -38.90 16.95
C SER A 564 16.80 -39.94 16.01
N PRO A 565 16.75 -39.68 14.69
CA PRO A 565 16.05 -40.54 13.77
C PRO A 565 16.80 -41.82 13.45
N ASP A 566 16.03 -42.87 13.14
CA ASP A 566 16.55 -44.12 12.59
C ASP A 566 17.00 -43.97 11.13
N VAL A 567 17.91 -44.85 10.73
CA VAL A 567 18.39 -44.99 9.36
C VAL A 567 17.22 -45.34 8.43
N SER A 568 17.07 -44.58 7.35
CA SER A 568 16.04 -44.86 6.35
C SER A 568 16.34 -46.19 5.64
N PRO A 569 15.34 -47.07 5.45
CA PRO A 569 15.51 -48.30 4.66
C PRO A 569 15.94 -48.06 3.20
N ARG A 570 15.74 -46.84 2.70
CA ARG A 570 16.14 -46.42 1.35
C ARG A 570 17.48 -45.69 1.32
N SER A 571 18.04 -45.32 2.46
CA SER A 571 19.36 -44.69 2.53
C SER A 571 20.50 -45.70 2.34
N GLN A 572 21.72 -45.20 2.27
CA GLN A 572 22.94 -46.00 2.20
C GLN A 572 23.44 -46.48 3.58
N GLY A 573 22.55 -46.61 4.56
CA GLY A 573 22.89 -47.17 5.88
C GLY A 573 23.34 -46.16 6.93
N PHE A 574 23.12 -44.86 6.72
CA PHE A 574 23.46 -43.80 7.68
C PHE A 574 22.42 -42.68 7.68
N VAL A 575 22.46 -41.83 8.70
CA VAL A 575 21.71 -40.57 8.81
C VAL A 575 22.71 -39.43 8.84
N SER A 576 22.47 -38.38 8.07
CA SER A 576 23.25 -37.14 8.12
C SER A 576 22.31 -35.95 7.94
N LEU A 577 21.85 -35.37 9.06
CA LEU A 577 20.85 -34.30 8.99
C LEU A 577 21.49 -33.00 8.49
N LEU A 578 20.82 -32.31 7.56
CA LEU A 578 21.38 -31.15 6.87
C LEU A 578 20.52 -29.91 7.05
N GLY A 579 19.45 -29.73 6.26
CA GLY A 579 18.58 -28.56 6.32
C GLY A 579 17.42 -28.74 7.29
N LEU A 580 16.88 -27.63 7.78
CA LEU A 580 15.62 -27.62 8.53
C LEU A 580 14.81 -26.35 8.24
N ALA A 581 13.49 -26.46 8.32
CA ALA A 581 12.58 -25.32 8.23
C ALA A 581 11.31 -25.55 9.06
N ILE A 582 10.67 -24.46 9.48
CA ILE A 582 9.37 -24.49 10.14
C ILE A 582 8.27 -24.41 9.07
N GLY A 583 7.31 -25.32 9.14
CA GLY A 583 6.15 -25.31 8.25
C GLY A 583 5.26 -24.09 8.53
N PRO A 584 5.01 -23.20 7.54
CA PRO A 584 4.25 -21.98 7.78
C PRO A 584 2.76 -22.25 8.06
N ASN A 585 2.26 -23.42 7.68
CA ASN A 585 0.85 -23.80 7.82
C ASN A 585 0.55 -24.59 9.09
N ASP A 586 1.50 -25.37 9.60
CA ASP A 586 1.31 -26.29 10.73
C ASP A 586 2.21 -25.98 11.93
N GLY A 587 3.27 -25.18 11.75
CA GLY A 587 4.27 -24.89 12.78
C GLY A 587 5.19 -26.07 13.11
N ASP A 588 5.18 -27.14 12.30
CA ASP A 588 6.00 -28.33 12.52
C ASP A 588 7.43 -28.14 12.00
N LEU A 589 8.37 -28.91 12.54
CA LEU A 589 9.77 -28.89 12.12
C LEU A 589 10.01 -29.93 11.02
N TYR A 590 10.48 -29.48 9.86
CA TYR A 590 10.88 -30.33 8.74
C TYR A 590 12.39 -30.38 8.67
N VAL A 591 12.95 -31.59 8.52
CA VAL A 591 14.40 -31.82 8.55
C VAL A 591 14.81 -32.70 7.38
N SER A 592 15.76 -32.26 6.54
CA SER A 592 16.32 -33.11 5.49
C SER A 592 17.43 -34.00 6.03
N ASP A 593 17.45 -35.22 5.53
CA ASP A 593 18.53 -36.16 5.72
C ASP A 593 19.30 -36.30 4.40
N PHE A 594 20.57 -35.91 4.44
CA PHE A 594 21.46 -35.99 3.30
C PHE A 594 21.48 -37.38 2.67
N ALA A 595 21.34 -38.42 3.50
CA ALA A 595 21.38 -39.81 3.06
C ALA A 595 20.11 -40.25 2.32
N ASN A 596 18.95 -39.69 2.69
CA ASN A 596 17.62 -39.78 2.05
C ASN A 596 16.51 -39.42 3.07
N ASP A 597 15.41 -38.86 2.57
CA ASP A 597 14.18 -38.47 3.26
C ASP A 597 14.14 -37.03 3.84
N ILE A 598 12.91 -36.54 4.02
CA ILE A 598 12.56 -35.40 4.88
C ILE A 598 11.72 -35.92 6.03
N ARG A 599 12.05 -35.55 7.26
CA ARG A 599 11.31 -35.94 8.47
C ARG A 599 10.58 -34.74 9.06
N ARG A 600 9.28 -34.90 9.29
CA ARG A 600 8.39 -33.88 9.87
C ARG A 600 8.12 -34.22 11.33
N TYR A 601 8.39 -33.31 12.24
CA TYR A 601 8.19 -33.46 13.68
C TYR A 601 7.22 -32.41 14.22
N LYS A 602 6.34 -32.80 15.13
CA LYS A 602 5.57 -31.82 15.92
C LYS A 602 6.53 -31.00 16.76
N LEU A 603 6.57 -29.69 16.55
CA LEU A 603 7.52 -28.82 17.23
C LEU A 603 7.38 -28.88 18.76
N LYS A 604 6.14 -28.95 19.26
CA LYS A 604 5.85 -28.98 20.70
C LYS A 604 6.29 -30.27 21.41
N THR A 605 6.22 -31.42 20.73
CA THR A 605 6.40 -32.74 21.37
C THR A 605 7.64 -33.50 20.90
N GLY A 606 8.21 -33.14 19.75
CA GLY A 606 9.27 -33.92 19.09
C GLY A 606 8.78 -35.19 18.42
N GLU A 607 7.47 -35.45 18.39
CA GLU A 607 6.88 -36.64 17.76
C GLU A 607 7.07 -36.60 16.24
N LEU A 608 7.62 -37.69 15.67
CA LEU A 608 7.69 -37.86 14.21
C LEU A 608 6.29 -38.05 13.64
N VAL A 609 5.87 -37.13 12.77
CA VAL A 609 4.56 -37.13 12.10
C VAL A 609 4.62 -37.92 10.80
N LYS A 610 5.61 -37.62 9.96
CA LYS A 610 5.72 -38.19 8.61
C LYS A 610 7.16 -38.21 8.13
N THR A 611 7.48 -39.21 7.32
CA THR A 611 8.74 -39.29 6.55
C THR A 611 8.40 -39.21 5.07
N LEU A 612 9.02 -38.27 4.36
CA LEU A 612 8.80 -38.00 2.95
C LEU A 612 10.00 -38.49 2.16
N SER A 613 9.77 -39.38 1.19
CA SER A 613 10.86 -39.90 0.36
C SER A 613 11.38 -38.84 -0.59
N THR A 614 12.71 -38.67 -0.60
CA THR A 614 13.46 -37.83 -1.55
C THR A 614 14.22 -38.64 -2.59
N ASN A 615 14.03 -39.97 -2.59
CA ASN A 615 14.67 -40.85 -3.54
C ASN A 615 14.06 -40.64 -4.93
N TYR A 616 14.69 -39.82 -5.76
CA TYR A 616 14.24 -39.52 -7.12
C TYR A 616 14.94 -40.39 -8.19
N THR A 617 15.93 -41.18 -7.78
CA THR A 617 16.70 -42.09 -8.66
C THR A 617 16.11 -43.50 -8.72
N GLU A 618 15.11 -43.79 -7.87
CA GLU A 618 14.38 -45.07 -7.80
C GLU A 618 15.23 -46.31 -7.50
N THR A 619 16.47 -46.12 -7.06
CA THR A 619 17.32 -47.23 -6.59
C THR A 619 17.14 -47.44 -5.09
N VAL A 620 17.37 -48.67 -4.61
CA VAL A 620 17.44 -48.98 -3.18
C VAL A 620 18.74 -49.73 -2.91
N PRO A 621 19.71 -49.15 -2.17
CA PRO A 621 19.68 -47.81 -1.59
C PRO A 621 19.63 -46.69 -2.65
N SER A 622 19.17 -45.50 -2.26
CA SER A 622 19.06 -44.33 -3.15
C SER A 622 20.42 -43.91 -3.69
N SER A 623 20.44 -43.56 -4.98
CA SER A 623 21.60 -43.03 -5.68
C SER A 623 21.55 -41.50 -5.79
N ASN A 624 20.83 -40.83 -4.90
CA ASN A 624 20.90 -39.40 -4.74
C ASN A 624 21.14 -39.02 -3.28
N TYR A 625 21.72 -37.84 -3.09
CA TYR A 625 21.76 -37.17 -1.80
C TYR A 625 20.88 -35.93 -1.83
N VAL A 626 20.49 -35.44 -0.66
CA VAL A 626 19.60 -34.29 -0.48
C VAL A 626 20.34 -33.16 0.21
N GLY A 627 20.10 -31.94 -0.23
CA GLY A 627 20.55 -30.72 0.42
C GLY A 627 19.52 -30.18 1.41
N SER A 628 19.36 -28.88 1.41
CA SER A 628 18.41 -28.13 2.23
C SER A 628 16.99 -28.20 1.66
N LEU A 629 16.05 -27.65 2.43
CA LEU A 629 14.64 -27.56 2.12
C LEU A 629 14.12 -26.15 2.47
N ALA A 630 13.08 -25.71 1.77
CA ALA A 630 12.43 -24.43 2.01
C ALA A 630 10.94 -24.51 1.66
N PHE A 631 10.14 -23.62 2.25
CA PHE A 631 8.75 -23.44 1.88
C PHE A 631 8.58 -22.28 0.90
N SER A 632 7.72 -22.45 -0.10
CA SER A 632 7.26 -21.34 -0.93
C SER A 632 6.36 -20.39 -0.13
N PRO A 633 6.10 -19.16 -0.62
CA PRO A 633 5.19 -18.21 0.05
C PRO A 633 3.79 -18.76 0.37
N ILE A 634 3.26 -19.66 -0.46
CA ILE A 634 1.99 -20.35 -0.19
C ILE A 634 2.13 -21.68 0.56
N GLY A 635 3.34 -21.99 1.04
CA GLY A 635 3.59 -23.11 1.93
C GLY A 635 3.70 -24.48 1.26
N ASN A 636 4.12 -24.56 -0.01
CA ASN A 636 4.58 -25.83 -0.58
C ASN A 636 6.03 -26.09 -0.19
N LEU A 637 6.37 -27.36 0.06
CA LEU A 637 7.70 -27.75 0.50
C LEU A 637 8.56 -28.13 -0.69
N PHE A 638 9.76 -27.53 -0.76
CA PHE A 638 10.77 -27.83 -1.77
C PHE A 638 12.03 -28.35 -1.12
N ALA A 639 12.73 -29.26 -1.80
CA ALA A 639 14.05 -29.73 -1.40
C ALA A 639 14.95 -29.91 -2.61
N VAL A 640 16.24 -29.70 -2.43
CA VAL A 640 17.24 -29.90 -3.50
C VAL A 640 17.95 -31.22 -3.30
N GLY A 641 18.36 -31.86 -4.39
CA GLY A 641 19.18 -33.06 -4.32
C GLY A 641 20.10 -33.18 -5.52
N PHE A 642 21.02 -34.13 -5.46
CA PHE A 642 21.91 -34.42 -6.59
C PHE A 642 22.22 -35.91 -6.72
N ASP A 643 22.40 -36.32 -7.96
CA ASP A 643 22.62 -37.71 -8.34
C ASP A 643 24.07 -38.08 -8.09
N ASN A 644 24.30 -39.11 -7.26
CA ASN A 644 25.64 -39.50 -6.85
C ASN A 644 26.25 -40.62 -7.71
N ARG A 645 25.55 -41.06 -8.76
CA ARG A 645 26.08 -42.05 -9.72
C ARG A 645 27.27 -41.47 -10.47
N ALA A 646 28.28 -42.30 -10.71
CA ALA A 646 29.55 -41.87 -11.30
C ALA A 646 29.39 -41.15 -12.66
N ASN A 647 28.38 -41.51 -13.45
CA ASN A 647 28.10 -40.94 -14.77
C ASN A 647 27.12 -39.74 -14.74
N ALA A 648 26.53 -39.42 -13.59
CA ALA A 648 25.55 -38.34 -13.46
C ALA A 648 26.19 -36.97 -13.19
N ASN A 649 27.52 -36.91 -12.98
CA ASN A 649 28.28 -35.68 -12.72
C ASN A 649 27.72 -34.81 -11.57
N SER A 650 27.03 -35.41 -10.60
CA SER A 650 26.33 -34.66 -9.55
C SER A 650 25.29 -33.67 -10.07
N ALA A 651 24.62 -34.01 -11.18
CA ALA A 651 23.47 -33.27 -11.68
C ALA A 651 22.37 -33.20 -10.62
N GLY A 652 21.91 -31.99 -10.37
CA GLY A 652 20.96 -31.68 -9.32
C GLY A 652 19.51 -31.64 -9.81
N ALA A 653 18.59 -31.96 -8.92
CA ALA A 653 17.16 -31.91 -9.10
C ALA A 653 16.49 -31.14 -7.96
N ILE A 654 15.29 -30.64 -8.20
CA ILE A 654 14.44 -29.98 -7.20
C ILE A 654 13.18 -30.81 -7.03
N LEU A 655 12.84 -31.14 -5.79
CA LEU A 655 11.66 -31.91 -5.42
C LEU A 655 10.61 -30.97 -4.82
N ARG A 656 9.33 -31.27 -5.02
CA ARG A 656 8.20 -30.52 -4.45
C ARG A 656 7.16 -31.45 -3.81
N TYR A 657 6.64 -31.01 -2.68
CA TYR A 657 5.60 -31.67 -1.91
C TYR A 657 4.56 -30.63 -1.46
N ASN A 658 3.32 -31.09 -1.27
CA ASN A 658 2.31 -30.31 -0.56
C ASN A 658 2.80 -30.09 0.88
N GLY A 659 2.93 -28.84 1.34
CA GLY A 659 3.49 -28.58 2.67
C GLY A 659 2.57 -28.92 3.84
N LYS A 660 1.28 -29.19 3.60
CA LYS A 660 0.33 -29.63 4.65
C LYS A 660 0.25 -31.15 4.74
N THR A 661 0.07 -31.83 3.61
CA THR A 661 -0.09 -33.29 3.58
C THR A 661 1.22 -34.03 3.43
N GLY A 662 2.26 -33.40 2.87
CA GLY A 662 3.54 -34.02 2.51
C GLY A 662 3.48 -34.84 1.22
N ASP A 663 2.37 -34.78 0.47
CA ASP A 663 2.24 -35.59 -0.73
C ASP A 663 3.06 -34.99 -1.88
N PRO A 664 3.75 -35.83 -2.69
CA PRO A 664 4.53 -35.35 -3.83
C PRO A 664 3.71 -34.54 -4.85
N GLN A 665 4.27 -33.47 -5.40
CA GLN A 665 3.61 -32.61 -6.39
C GLN A 665 4.55 -32.26 -7.57
N PRO A 666 4.57 -33.05 -8.66
CA PRO A 666 5.51 -32.82 -9.77
C PRO A 666 5.05 -31.69 -10.70
N ILE A 667 5.86 -31.32 -11.69
CA ILE A 667 5.45 -30.41 -12.79
C ILE A 667 4.43 -31.11 -13.71
N GLY A 668 3.40 -30.36 -14.13
CA GLY A 668 2.59 -30.68 -15.31
C GLY A 668 1.73 -31.93 -15.24
N GLY A 669 1.46 -32.46 -14.04
CA GLY A 669 0.62 -33.66 -13.90
C GLY A 669 1.19 -34.87 -14.65
N ASN A 670 2.51 -35.03 -14.69
CA ASN A 670 3.19 -36.26 -15.14
C ASN A 670 2.85 -37.44 -14.21
N ILE A 671 1.59 -37.85 -14.24
CA ILE A 671 1.02 -39.05 -13.64
C ILE A 671 1.47 -40.19 -14.56
N GLY A 672 2.66 -40.73 -14.32
CA GLY A 672 3.20 -41.79 -15.18
C GLY A 672 4.65 -42.20 -14.90
N SER A 673 5.45 -41.38 -14.22
CA SER A 673 6.70 -41.86 -13.61
C SER A 673 6.41 -42.40 -12.21
N SER A 674 7.12 -43.42 -11.75
CA SER A 674 7.03 -43.90 -10.36
C SER A 674 7.50 -42.86 -9.33
N ASN A 675 8.01 -41.71 -9.75
CA ASN A 675 8.50 -40.64 -8.90
C ASN A 675 7.72 -39.32 -9.03
N ASN A 676 6.65 -39.19 -8.25
CA ASN A 676 5.77 -38.02 -8.30
C ASN A 676 6.33 -36.78 -7.56
N SER A 677 7.59 -36.75 -7.13
CA SER A 677 8.16 -35.63 -6.36
C SER A 677 9.02 -34.68 -7.18
N ILE A 678 9.48 -35.07 -8.37
CA ILE A 678 10.39 -34.28 -9.19
C ILE A 678 9.66 -33.03 -9.71
N PHE A 679 10.12 -31.86 -9.26
CA PHE A 679 9.70 -30.57 -9.78
C PHE A 679 10.66 -30.15 -10.89
N VAL A 680 11.93 -29.89 -10.60
CA VAL A 680 12.95 -29.67 -11.64
C VAL A 680 13.73 -30.98 -11.84
N PRO A 681 13.76 -31.54 -13.06
CA PRO A 681 14.50 -32.78 -13.33
C PRO A 681 16.02 -32.57 -13.19
N PRO A 682 16.81 -33.65 -13.07
CA PRO A 682 18.26 -33.57 -13.05
C PRO A 682 18.80 -32.72 -14.23
N ASP A 683 19.43 -31.58 -13.92
CA ASP A 683 20.01 -30.66 -14.92
C ASP A 683 21.50 -30.44 -14.62
N SER A 684 22.32 -30.45 -15.67
CA SER A 684 23.75 -30.13 -15.64
C SER A 684 24.10 -28.73 -15.10
N LYS A 685 23.17 -27.78 -15.12
CA LYS A 685 23.33 -26.44 -14.51
C LYS A 685 23.38 -26.54 -12.99
N LEU A 686 22.60 -27.45 -12.41
CA LEU A 686 22.58 -27.75 -10.99
C LEU A 686 23.76 -28.70 -10.68
N LYS A 687 24.89 -28.13 -10.25
CA LYS A 687 26.12 -28.83 -9.92
C LYS A 687 26.20 -29.02 -8.41
N ARG A 688 25.73 -30.17 -7.91
CA ARG A 688 25.63 -30.48 -6.48
C ARG A 688 24.96 -29.34 -5.68
N PRO A 689 23.69 -28.97 -5.99
CA PRO A 689 22.98 -27.97 -5.22
C PRO A 689 22.79 -28.42 -3.76
N VAL A 690 22.98 -27.49 -2.83
CA VAL A 690 22.81 -27.73 -1.39
C VAL A 690 21.81 -26.74 -0.78
N GLY A 691 21.81 -25.47 -1.19
CA GLY A 691 20.87 -24.47 -0.66
C GLY A 691 19.62 -24.31 -1.50
N ILE A 692 18.52 -23.95 -0.85
CA ILE A 692 17.32 -23.42 -1.50
C ILE A 692 16.65 -22.40 -0.60
N THR A 693 16.16 -21.31 -1.18
CA THR A 693 15.33 -20.32 -0.50
C THR A 693 14.39 -19.64 -1.49
N PHE A 694 13.28 -19.11 -1.01
CA PHE A 694 12.35 -18.32 -1.82
C PHE A 694 12.59 -16.83 -1.60
N PHE A 695 12.38 -16.03 -2.66
CA PHE A 695 12.22 -14.60 -2.47
C PHE A 695 11.07 -14.35 -1.47
N PRO A 696 11.21 -13.36 -0.57
CA PRO A 696 10.11 -12.96 0.28
C PRO A 696 8.88 -12.65 -0.57
N ALA A 697 7.71 -13.05 -0.09
CA ALA A 697 6.45 -12.72 -0.74
C ALA A 697 6.36 -11.21 -0.92
N ASP A 698 5.98 -10.75 -2.11
CA ASP A 698 5.65 -9.34 -2.36
C ASP A 698 4.30 -8.93 -1.77
N SER A 699 3.63 -9.86 -1.07
CA SER A 699 2.41 -9.60 -0.31
C SER A 699 2.60 -8.40 0.61
N GLN A 700 1.71 -7.44 0.48
CA GLN A 700 1.67 -6.26 1.33
C GLN A 700 0.63 -6.50 2.42
N LEU A 701 1.02 -6.22 3.66
CA LEU A 701 0.10 -6.07 4.78
C LEU A 701 0.20 -4.63 5.25
N THR A 702 -0.87 -3.89 5.08
CA THR A 702 -1.00 -2.53 5.61
C THR A 702 -2.05 -2.54 6.70
N GLU A 703 -1.66 -2.08 7.88
CA GLU A 703 -2.52 -2.03 9.06
C GLU A 703 -2.60 -0.59 9.54
N LYS A 704 -3.81 -0.05 9.64
CA LYS A 704 -4.07 1.29 10.17
C LYS A 704 -5.18 1.22 11.20
N PHE A 705 -4.93 1.79 12.37
CA PHE A 705 -5.85 1.74 13.49
C PHE A 705 -6.16 3.14 13.98
N ASN A 706 -7.38 3.34 14.47
CA ASN A 706 -7.82 4.62 14.98
C ASN A 706 -8.81 4.44 16.14
N PHE A 707 -8.76 5.36 17.11
CA PHE A 707 -9.88 5.62 18.02
C PHE A 707 -10.09 7.12 18.19
N THR A 708 -11.31 7.50 18.56
CA THR A 708 -11.70 8.91 18.72
C THR A 708 -12.28 9.18 20.10
N LEU A 709 -11.98 10.34 20.67
CA LEU A 709 -12.57 10.84 21.92
C LEU A 709 -13.30 12.14 21.60
N ALA A 710 -14.62 12.14 21.67
CA ALA A 710 -15.43 13.33 21.39
C ALA A 710 -15.71 14.12 22.67
N ASN A 711 -15.60 15.45 22.59
CA ASN A 711 -15.97 16.39 23.64
C ASN A 711 -15.32 16.05 25.01
N TYR A 712 -14.04 15.71 24.99
CA TYR A 712 -13.24 15.36 26.17
C TYR A 712 -12.90 16.61 27.00
N PRO A 713 -13.40 16.74 28.25
CA PRO A 713 -13.16 17.92 29.07
C PRO A 713 -11.74 17.90 29.65
N ILE A 714 -11.07 19.05 29.61
CA ILE A 714 -9.71 19.23 30.15
C ILE A 714 -9.55 20.63 30.75
N ASP A 715 -8.92 20.71 31.92
CA ASP A 715 -8.57 21.97 32.57
C ASP A 715 -7.13 22.36 32.21
N HIS A 716 -6.96 23.02 31.07
CA HIS A 716 -5.67 23.50 30.56
C HIS A 716 -5.87 24.85 29.88
N GLN A 717 -5.20 25.89 30.37
CA GLN A 717 -5.51 27.28 30.02
C GLN A 717 -6.98 27.66 30.31
N GLY A 718 -7.58 27.01 31.31
CA GLY A 718 -9.01 27.03 31.63
C GLY A 718 -9.74 25.80 31.10
N LEU A 719 -11.04 25.72 31.39
CA LEU A 719 -11.86 24.60 30.96
C LEU A 719 -12.08 24.63 29.43
N ASN A 720 -11.52 23.65 28.74
CA ASN A 720 -11.70 23.40 27.31
C ASN A 720 -12.27 22.00 27.10
N ASN A 721 -12.84 21.76 25.91
CA ASN A 721 -13.21 20.43 25.46
C ASN A 721 -12.43 20.11 24.19
N LEU A 722 -11.99 18.86 24.05
CA LEU A 722 -11.24 18.38 22.89
C LEU A 722 -12.04 17.34 22.11
N ASN A 723 -11.99 17.38 20.77
CA ASN A 723 -12.13 16.15 20.00
C ASN A 723 -10.73 15.62 19.71
N ILE A 724 -10.48 14.35 19.98
CA ILE A 724 -9.15 13.76 19.86
C ILE A 724 -9.21 12.57 18.92
N ASP A 725 -8.47 12.62 17.82
CA ASP A 725 -8.33 11.51 16.89
C ASP A 725 -6.93 10.92 16.96
N VAL A 726 -6.83 9.65 17.35
CA VAL A 726 -5.55 8.95 17.48
C VAL A 726 -5.44 7.91 16.39
N ASN A 727 -4.53 8.12 15.45
CA ASN A 727 -4.20 7.17 14.39
C ASN A 727 -2.86 6.50 14.72
N TYR A 728 -2.75 5.18 14.55
CA TYR A 728 -1.51 4.49 14.85
C TYR A 728 -1.30 3.27 13.96
N GLN A 729 -0.03 2.87 13.85
CA GLN A 729 0.42 1.71 13.10
C GLN A 729 1.41 0.92 13.94
N TYR A 730 1.30 -0.40 13.91
CA TYR A 730 2.26 -1.30 14.54
C TYR A 730 3.49 -1.50 13.67
N GLN A 731 4.59 -1.90 14.29
CA GLN A 731 5.77 -2.36 13.57
C GLN A 731 5.44 -3.58 12.73
N ASN A 732 6.03 -3.64 11.54
CA ASN A 732 5.80 -4.77 10.65
C ASN A 732 6.34 -6.06 11.28
N GLY A 733 5.56 -7.14 11.22
CA GLY A 733 5.98 -8.46 11.69
C GLY A 733 5.95 -8.69 13.21
N ILE A 734 5.36 -7.79 14.01
CA ILE A 734 5.18 -8.05 15.45
C ILE A 734 4.28 -9.28 15.67
N GLU A 735 4.58 -10.06 16.71
CA GLU A 735 3.78 -11.23 17.08
C GLU A 735 2.41 -10.81 17.59
N ASN A 736 1.38 -11.66 17.45
CA ASN A 736 0.04 -11.37 17.96
C ASN A 736 0.02 -11.07 19.48
N SER A 737 0.93 -11.68 20.24
CA SER A 737 1.15 -11.44 21.68
C SER A 737 1.67 -10.03 22.00
N GLN A 738 2.27 -9.36 21.01
CA GLN A 738 2.92 -8.06 21.13
C GLN A 738 2.03 -6.90 20.68
N TYR A 739 0.82 -7.17 20.15
CA TYR A 739 -0.16 -6.12 19.85
C TYR A 739 -0.74 -5.60 21.16
N PRO A 740 -0.39 -4.38 21.62
CA PRO A 740 -1.09 -3.79 22.75
C PRO A 740 -2.56 -3.53 22.37
N ASP A 741 -3.43 -3.59 23.36
CA ASP A 741 -4.77 -3.02 23.25
C ASP A 741 -4.67 -1.51 22.96
N PHE A 742 -5.67 -0.90 22.33
CA PHE A 742 -5.75 0.57 22.26
C PHE A 742 -5.92 1.16 23.68
N VAL A 743 -6.48 0.39 24.64
CA VAL A 743 -6.71 0.85 26.03
C VAL A 743 -5.42 1.36 26.71
N PRO A 744 -4.26 0.67 26.69
CA PRO A 744 -2.96 1.20 27.09
C PRO A 744 -2.60 2.54 26.42
N ILE A 745 -2.79 2.66 25.11
CA ILE A 745 -2.48 3.89 24.35
C ILE A 745 -3.37 5.03 24.84
N TYR A 746 -4.68 4.77 24.95
CA TYR A 746 -5.66 5.70 25.49
C TYR A 746 -5.35 6.11 26.93
N LYS A 747 -5.07 5.16 27.83
CA LYS A 747 -4.76 5.44 29.24
C LYS A 747 -3.46 6.24 29.38
N SER A 748 -2.45 5.96 28.56
CA SER A 748 -1.23 6.76 28.50
C SER A 748 -1.56 8.19 28.09
N LEU A 749 -2.28 8.38 26.98
CA LEU A 749 -2.73 9.68 26.49
C LEU A 749 -3.53 10.46 27.54
N GLU A 750 -4.56 9.85 28.12
CA GLU A 750 -5.42 10.44 29.15
C GLU A 750 -4.61 10.88 30.37
N ASN A 751 -3.77 9.98 30.90
CA ASN A 751 -2.95 10.28 32.06
C ASN A 751 -1.96 11.42 31.79
N LEU A 752 -1.42 11.51 30.57
CA LEU A 752 -0.51 12.57 30.15
C LEU A 752 -1.20 13.91 29.96
N LEU A 753 -2.43 13.93 29.45
CA LEU A 753 -3.24 15.13 29.30
C LEU A 753 -3.70 15.67 30.66
N VAL A 754 -4.24 14.81 31.53
CA VAL A 754 -4.77 15.20 32.86
C VAL A 754 -3.66 15.68 33.79
N ASN A 755 -2.47 15.07 33.72
CA ASN A 755 -1.34 15.42 34.59
C ASN A 755 -0.27 16.22 33.85
N TYR A 756 -0.66 16.98 32.82
CA TYR A 756 0.30 17.78 32.06
C TYR A 756 0.93 18.84 32.97
N PRO A 757 2.28 18.90 33.09
CA PRO A 757 2.93 19.61 34.20
C PRO A 757 2.93 21.14 34.07
N ASN A 758 2.73 21.67 32.85
CA ASN A 758 2.82 23.11 32.58
C ASN A 758 1.48 23.62 32.02
N GLU A 759 0.61 24.13 32.89
CA GLU A 759 -0.73 24.62 32.53
C GLU A 759 -0.72 25.82 31.55
N THR A 760 0.45 26.44 31.34
CA THR A 760 0.63 27.59 30.44
C THR A 760 1.16 27.23 29.06
N ASP A 761 1.62 25.99 28.84
CA ASP A 761 2.15 25.59 27.53
C ASP A 761 1.06 25.68 26.46
N PHE A 762 1.44 26.08 25.25
CA PHE A 762 0.53 26.10 24.12
C PHE A 762 0.14 24.68 23.71
N TRP A 763 -1.05 24.52 23.10
CA TRP A 763 -1.54 23.22 22.64
C TRP A 763 -0.57 22.53 21.68
N GLU A 764 0.26 23.32 21.01
CA GLU A 764 1.43 22.94 20.21
C GLU A 764 2.44 22.11 20.93
N VAL A 765 2.82 22.62 22.09
CA VAL A 765 3.81 21.98 22.92
C VAL A 765 3.17 20.78 23.62
N VAL A 766 1.90 20.91 24.05
CA VAL A 766 1.15 19.82 24.68
C VAL A 766 1.08 18.61 23.75
N ASN A 767 0.53 18.77 22.53
CA ASN A 767 0.38 17.63 21.63
C ASN A 767 1.72 17.01 21.24
N LYS A 768 2.74 17.84 20.97
CA LYS A 768 4.09 17.36 20.64
C LYS A 768 4.68 16.49 21.75
N ASN A 769 4.54 16.92 23.00
CA ASN A 769 5.07 16.22 24.16
C ASN A 769 4.27 14.97 24.49
N VAL A 770 2.95 15.06 24.43
CA VAL A 770 2.03 13.94 24.67
C VAL A 770 2.27 12.84 23.62
N THR A 771 2.25 13.19 22.34
CA THR A 771 2.51 12.24 21.24
C THR A 771 3.90 11.58 21.37
N GLN A 772 4.93 12.35 21.74
CA GLN A 772 6.28 11.83 21.97
C GLN A 772 6.34 10.83 23.14
N LYS A 773 5.58 11.07 24.20
CA LYS A 773 5.52 10.14 25.33
C LYS A 773 4.71 8.88 24.99
N VAL A 774 3.56 9.05 24.31
CA VAL A 774 2.74 7.91 23.85
C VAL A 774 3.57 6.95 22.99
N ILE A 775 4.32 7.44 21.98
CA ILE A 775 5.17 6.54 21.16
C ILE A 775 6.32 5.92 21.97
N ALA A 776 6.90 6.65 22.93
CA ALA A 776 8.01 6.15 23.73
C ALA A 776 7.60 5.03 24.71
N GLU A 777 6.38 5.11 25.25
CA GLU A 777 5.79 4.11 26.15
C GLU A 777 5.28 2.86 25.40
N ASN A 778 5.04 2.97 24.08
CA ASN A 778 4.44 1.91 23.27
C ASN A 778 5.40 1.41 22.19
N ARG A 779 6.40 0.61 22.57
CA ARG A 779 7.47 0.09 21.69
C ARG A 779 7.01 -0.77 20.51
N ALA A 780 5.77 -1.27 20.53
CA ALA A 780 5.18 -2.03 19.43
C ALA A 780 4.74 -1.15 18.26
N LEU A 781 4.57 0.16 18.48
CA LEU A 781 4.15 1.10 17.45
C LEU A 781 5.31 1.41 16.49
N ALA A 782 4.99 1.51 15.21
CA ALA A 782 5.86 2.11 14.19
C ALA A 782 5.64 3.62 14.15
N SER A 783 4.38 4.05 14.26
CA SER A 783 3.99 5.45 14.25
C SER A 783 2.70 5.70 15.02
N VAL A 784 2.55 6.91 15.54
CA VAL A 784 1.31 7.44 16.10
C VAL A 784 1.12 8.88 15.63
N THR A 785 -0.11 9.21 15.28
CA THR A 785 -0.57 10.56 14.95
C THR A 785 -1.69 10.90 15.92
N VAL A 786 -1.53 11.97 16.69
CA VAL A 786 -2.57 12.49 17.57
C VAL A 786 -3.03 13.82 16.99
N ASP A 787 -4.33 13.89 16.70
CA ASP A 787 -5.03 15.12 16.35
C ASP A 787 -5.79 15.62 17.57
N LEU A 788 -5.53 16.86 18.00
CA LEU A 788 -6.28 17.52 19.06
C LEU A 788 -7.06 18.68 18.42
N ASP A 789 -8.37 18.54 18.33
CA ASP A 789 -9.29 19.65 18.01
C ASP A 789 -9.73 20.33 19.29
N ILE A 790 -9.24 21.54 19.54
CA ILE A 790 -9.60 22.36 20.68
C ILE A 790 -10.90 23.10 20.35
N LEU A 791 -11.99 22.69 21.00
CA LEU A 791 -13.31 23.28 20.77
C LEU A 791 -13.37 24.76 21.24
N PRO A 792 -14.19 25.60 20.59
CA PRO A 792 -14.35 27.00 20.95
C PRO A 792 -14.83 27.19 22.38
N THR A 793 -14.34 28.24 23.04
CA THR A 793 -14.82 28.68 24.36
C THR A 793 -15.31 30.12 24.30
N ASN A 794 -16.03 30.56 25.33
CA ASN A 794 -16.43 31.97 25.46
C ASN A 794 -15.24 32.94 25.51
N ARG A 795 -14.05 32.46 25.89
CA ARG A 795 -12.82 33.27 25.93
C ARG A 795 -12.09 33.29 24.59
N LEU A 796 -12.11 32.16 23.88
CA LEU A 796 -11.44 31.96 22.59
C LEU A 796 -12.42 31.24 21.66
N PRO A 797 -13.27 31.98 20.94
CA PRO A 797 -14.38 31.43 20.15
C PRO A 797 -13.92 30.91 18.78
N TYR A 798 -12.78 30.22 18.73
CA TYR A 798 -12.14 29.79 17.48
C TYR A 798 -11.83 28.29 17.52
N ASP A 799 -12.17 27.61 16.44
CA ASP A 799 -11.73 26.24 16.18
C ASP A 799 -10.22 26.24 15.91
N ARG A 800 -9.51 25.38 16.62
CA ARG A 800 -8.06 25.20 16.49
C ARG A 800 -7.74 23.73 16.57
N SER A 801 -6.88 23.24 15.70
CA SER A 801 -6.44 21.86 15.72
C SER A 801 -4.91 21.78 15.86
N SER A 802 -4.47 20.64 16.36
CA SER A 802 -3.08 20.25 16.45
C SER A 802 -2.93 18.85 15.93
N THR A 803 -2.19 18.64 14.85
CA THR A 803 -1.85 17.29 14.40
C THR A 803 -0.36 17.03 14.55
N VAL A 804 0.00 16.04 15.38
CA VAL A 804 1.39 15.62 15.55
C VAL A 804 1.54 14.15 15.20
N THR A 805 2.49 13.85 14.30
CA THR A 805 2.91 12.50 13.97
C THR A 805 4.31 12.23 14.53
N ARG A 806 4.46 11.12 15.23
CA ARG A 806 5.75 10.57 15.66
C ARG A 806 5.93 9.16 15.15
N THR A 807 7.17 8.84 14.84
CA THR A 807 7.60 7.51 14.42
C THR A 807 8.64 6.97 15.39
N GLN A 808 8.76 5.65 15.47
CA GLN A 808 9.68 5.01 16.41
C GLN A 808 11.17 5.30 16.09
N ASP A 809 11.49 5.61 14.82
CA ASP A 809 12.82 6.07 14.37
C ASP A 809 13.08 7.56 14.67
N GLY A 810 12.11 8.24 15.29
CA GLY A 810 12.27 9.60 15.82
C GLY A 810 11.85 10.72 14.87
N LYS A 811 11.31 10.40 13.68
CA LYS A 811 10.78 11.44 12.78
C LYS A 811 9.54 12.10 13.37
N LEU A 812 9.41 13.39 13.07
CA LEU A 812 8.39 14.29 13.56
C LEU A 812 7.71 14.96 12.38
N GLY A 813 6.38 14.83 12.32
CA GLY A 813 5.52 15.65 11.47
C GLY A 813 4.61 16.48 12.35
N GLU A 814 4.46 17.77 12.05
CA GLU A 814 3.61 18.71 12.79
C GLU A 814 2.79 19.50 11.79
N ALA A 815 1.49 19.61 12.01
CA ALA A 815 0.58 20.45 11.24
C ALA A 815 -0.40 21.13 12.20
N TRP A 816 -0.77 22.35 11.85
CA TRP A 816 -1.57 23.24 12.67
C TRP A 816 -2.63 23.91 11.82
N ASP A 817 -3.85 24.00 12.34
CA ASP A 817 -4.87 24.82 11.72
C ASP A 817 -5.76 25.57 12.72
N PHE A 818 -6.32 26.69 12.25
CA PHE A 818 -7.38 27.40 12.93
C PHE A 818 -8.26 28.15 11.93
N LYS A 819 -9.49 28.45 12.36
CA LYS A 819 -10.51 29.03 11.48
C LYS A 819 -11.09 30.34 12.00
N PHE A 820 -11.44 31.23 11.07
CA PHE A 820 -12.35 32.34 11.31
C PHE A 820 -13.67 31.99 10.64
N ALA A 821 -14.75 31.91 11.42
CA ALA A 821 -16.08 31.73 10.88
C ALA A 821 -16.78 33.09 10.77
N ASN A 822 -17.39 33.37 9.62
CA ASN A 822 -18.25 34.53 9.42
C ASN A 822 -17.58 35.88 9.80
N TYR A 823 -16.30 36.05 9.43
CA TYR A 823 -15.51 37.24 9.69
C TYR A 823 -16.00 38.42 8.83
N SER A 824 -16.55 39.45 9.46
CA SER A 824 -17.10 40.60 8.75
C SER A 824 -16.02 41.59 8.35
N ILE A 825 -16.02 42.02 7.09
CA ILE A 825 -15.05 42.95 6.52
C ILE A 825 -15.75 43.93 5.57
N ASP A 826 -15.34 45.19 5.63
CA ASP A 826 -15.78 46.23 4.68
C ASP A 826 -14.77 46.32 3.53
N HIS A 827 -14.90 45.41 2.54
CA HIS A 827 -14.04 45.35 1.35
C HIS A 827 -14.89 44.94 0.16
N GLN A 828 -14.93 45.77 -0.88
CA GLN A 828 -15.90 45.64 -1.98
C GLN A 828 -17.36 45.62 -1.48
N GLY A 829 -17.63 46.41 -0.44
CA GLY A 829 -18.86 46.38 0.36
C GLY A 829 -18.76 45.43 1.56
N LEU A 830 -19.81 45.40 2.38
CA LEU A 830 -19.87 44.53 3.55
C LEU A 830 -19.97 43.05 3.13
N ASN A 831 -18.90 42.31 3.36
CA ASN A 831 -18.80 40.87 3.10
C ASN A 831 -18.49 40.12 4.40
N ASN A 832 -18.82 38.83 4.42
CA ASN A 832 -18.40 37.93 5.49
C ASN A 832 -17.50 36.85 4.91
N LEU A 833 -16.44 36.48 5.63
CA LEU A 833 -15.46 35.50 5.21
C LEU A 833 -15.45 34.29 6.14
N ASN A 834 -15.31 33.09 5.58
CA ASN A 834 -14.71 31.97 6.30
C ASN A 834 -13.23 31.91 5.92
N ILE A 835 -12.36 31.79 6.92
CA ILE A 835 -10.90 31.79 6.74
C ILE A 835 -10.34 30.51 7.33
N ASP A 836 -9.64 29.72 6.53
CA ASP A 836 -8.93 28.50 6.96
C ASP A 836 -7.42 28.77 6.90
N VAL A 837 -6.75 28.69 8.04
CA VAL A 837 -5.31 28.96 8.16
C VAL A 837 -4.60 27.68 8.54
N LYS A 838 -3.66 27.21 7.73
CA LYS A 838 -2.84 26.02 7.99
C LYS A 838 -1.36 26.36 7.95
N TYR A 839 -0.57 25.85 8.87
CA TYR A 839 0.87 26.12 8.88
C TYR A 839 1.70 24.97 9.45
N GLN A 840 2.99 24.96 9.09
CA GLN A 840 3.99 24.02 9.62
C GLN A 840 5.21 24.79 10.12
N TYR A 841 5.89 24.21 11.10
CA TYR A 841 7.10 24.77 11.69
C TYR A 841 8.36 24.24 11.03
N LYS A 842 9.43 25.06 11.06
CA LYS A 842 10.75 24.62 10.62
C LYS A 842 11.25 23.44 11.47
N PRO A 843 11.90 22.44 10.85
CA PRO A 843 12.49 21.34 11.61
C PRO A 843 13.46 21.84 12.67
N GLY A 844 13.34 21.32 13.89
CA GLY A 844 14.31 21.57 14.97
C GLY A 844 14.11 22.84 15.80
N ILE A 845 12.99 23.57 15.63
CA ILE A 845 12.67 24.68 16.54
C ILE A 845 12.49 24.20 17.99
N THR A 846 12.96 25.02 18.93
CA THR A 846 12.85 24.80 20.37
C THR A 846 11.46 25.19 20.88
N THR A 847 11.07 24.68 22.05
CA THR A 847 9.78 25.02 22.69
C THR A 847 9.57 26.53 22.86
N ALA A 848 10.64 27.30 23.09
CA ALA A 848 10.58 28.75 23.23
C ALA A 848 10.38 29.49 21.90
N GLU A 849 10.64 28.82 20.77
CA GLU A 849 10.49 29.37 19.42
C GLU A 849 9.12 29.10 18.81
N TYR A 850 8.22 28.37 19.50
CA TYR A 850 6.84 28.19 19.08
C TYR A 850 6.09 29.52 19.21
N PRO A 851 5.66 30.14 18.09
CA PRO A 851 4.80 31.30 18.14
C PRO A 851 3.42 30.89 18.65
N ASP A 852 2.87 31.70 19.56
CA ASP A 852 1.46 31.64 19.92
C ASP A 852 0.61 31.86 18.65
N PHE A 853 -0.48 31.10 18.47
CA PHE A 853 -1.42 31.31 17.37
C PHE A 853 -2.07 32.70 17.42
N VAL A 854 -2.19 33.31 18.62
CA VAL A 854 -2.80 34.64 18.82
C VAL A 854 -2.10 35.73 18.00
N PRO A 855 -0.75 35.84 17.98
CA PRO A 855 -0.02 36.69 17.04
C PRO A 855 -0.40 36.49 15.56
N ILE A 856 -0.50 35.25 15.09
CA ILE A 856 -0.86 34.92 13.70
C ILE A 856 -2.29 35.40 13.42
N TYR A 857 -3.22 35.06 14.32
CA TYR A 857 -4.60 35.51 14.28
C TYR A 857 -4.70 37.04 14.23
N ARG A 858 -4.01 37.74 15.13
CA ARG A 858 -4.00 39.21 15.20
C ARG A 858 -3.38 39.84 13.96
N SER A 859 -2.37 39.22 13.36
CA SER A 859 -1.78 39.70 12.11
C SER A 859 -2.82 39.66 10.97
N ILE A 860 -3.57 38.55 10.87
CA ILE A 860 -4.65 38.38 9.90
C ILE A 860 -5.76 39.41 10.15
N ASP A 861 -6.27 39.47 11.37
CA ASP A 861 -7.34 40.39 11.77
C ASP A 861 -6.96 41.86 11.49
N ASN A 862 -5.76 42.29 11.92
CA ASN A 862 -5.29 43.64 11.67
C ASN A 862 -5.08 43.93 10.18
N PHE A 863 -4.61 42.95 9.40
CA PHE A 863 -4.42 43.13 7.96
C PHE A 863 -5.75 43.31 7.24
N LEU A 864 -6.73 42.48 7.56
CA LEU A 864 -8.06 42.52 6.95
C LEU A 864 -8.84 43.76 7.38
N ALA A 865 -8.85 44.09 8.67
CA ALA A 865 -9.55 45.26 9.20
C ALA A 865 -9.00 46.61 8.68
N ASN A 866 -7.72 46.66 8.28
CA ASN A 866 -7.07 47.88 7.80
C ASN A 866 -6.65 47.79 6.32
N TYR A 867 -7.26 46.89 5.54
CA TYR A 867 -6.85 46.70 4.16
C TYR A 867 -7.15 47.96 3.33
N PRO A 868 -6.14 48.63 2.74
CA PRO A 868 -6.28 50.02 2.29
C PRO A 868 -6.89 50.17 0.90
N ASN A 869 -7.08 49.08 0.14
CA ASN A 869 -7.46 49.14 -1.26
C ASN A 869 -8.69 48.29 -1.57
N GLU A 870 -9.87 48.87 -1.41
CA GLU A 870 -11.16 48.20 -1.65
C GLU A 870 -11.35 47.69 -3.08
N THR A 871 -10.56 48.12 -4.06
CA THR A 871 -10.70 47.65 -5.45
C THR A 871 -9.93 46.35 -5.76
N ASP A 872 -9.06 45.88 -4.86
CA ASP A 872 -8.29 44.66 -5.11
C ASP A 872 -9.18 43.41 -5.08
N PHE A 873 -8.95 42.48 -6.01
CA PHE A 873 -9.59 41.17 -6.01
C PHE A 873 -9.16 40.31 -4.80
N TRP A 874 -10.04 39.43 -4.33
CA TRP A 874 -9.82 38.60 -3.14
C TRP A 874 -8.55 37.72 -3.23
N GLU A 875 -8.15 37.30 -4.43
CA GLU A 875 -6.92 36.55 -4.68
C GLU A 875 -5.67 37.40 -4.44
N VAL A 876 -5.75 38.70 -4.76
CA VAL A 876 -4.67 39.66 -4.51
C VAL A 876 -4.59 39.96 -3.01
N VAL A 877 -5.73 40.12 -2.34
CA VAL A 877 -5.83 40.28 -0.88
C VAL A 877 -5.20 39.07 -0.19
N ASN A 878 -5.61 37.85 -0.55
CA ASN A 878 -5.10 36.62 0.03
C ASN A 878 -3.59 36.47 -0.18
N LYS A 879 -3.10 36.70 -1.41
CA LYS A 879 -1.67 36.59 -1.70
C LYS A 879 -0.82 37.59 -0.89
N LYS A 880 -1.31 38.82 -0.68
CA LYS A 880 -0.64 39.81 0.16
C LYS A 880 -0.71 39.42 1.65
N LEU A 881 -1.86 38.92 2.10
CA LEU A 881 -2.07 38.42 3.46
C LEU A 881 -1.10 37.28 3.78
N THR A 882 -1.13 36.19 3.01
CA THR A 882 -0.28 35.00 3.25
C THR A 882 1.19 35.36 3.26
N LYS A 883 1.65 36.21 2.34
CA LYS A 883 3.05 36.69 2.32
C LYS A 883 3.41 37.48 3.57
N LYS A 884 2.53 38.38 4.02
CA LYS A 884 2.77 39.20 5.20
C LYS A 884 2.83 38.34 6.45
N VAL A 885 1.85 37.47 6.64
CA VAL A 885 1.75 36.60 7.82
C VAL A 885 2.96 35.66 7.87
N LEU A 886 3.36 35.04 6.76
CA LEU A 886 4.56 34.19 6.73
C LEU A 886 5.85 34.99 7.06
N ALA A 887 5.99 36.20 6.51
CA ALA A 887 7.14 37.05 6.77
C ALA A 887 7.23 37.52 8.24
N GLU A 888 6.09 37.70 8.91
CA GLU A 888 6.04 38.08 10.33
C GLU A 888 6.30 36.90 11.28
N ASN A 889 6.27 35.66 10.78
CA ASN A 889 6.41 34.45 11.59
C ASN A 889 7.58 33.58 11.09
N PRO A 890 8.83 33.94 11.38
CA PRO A 890 10.03 33.29 10.83
C PRO A 890 10.24 31.83 11.28
N ALA A 891 9.53 31.38 12.30
CA ALA A 891 9.53 29.99 12.77
C ALA A 891 8.73 29.05 11.84
N LEU A 892 7.84 29.59 11.01
CA LEU A 892 7.05 28.82 10.06
C LEU A 892 7.93 28.39 8.88
N ASP A 893 7.77 27.13 8.49
CA ASP A 893 8.31 26.57 7.24
C ASP A 893 7.34 26.80 6.10
N SER A 894 6.03 26.66 6.36
CA SER A 894 5.00 26.91 5.37
C SER A 894 3.72 27.47 5.99
N LEU A 895 2.94 28.19 5.18
CA LEU A 895 1.65 28.78 5.52
C LEU A 895 0.69 28.70 4.33
N GLN A 896 -0.53 28.26 4.60
CA GLN A 896 -1.66 28.29 3.68
C GLN A 896 -2.80 29.09 4.29
N ILE A 897 -3.40 30.00 3.52
CA ILE A 897 -4.62 30.71 3.90
C ILE A 897 -5.67 30.51 2.80
N GLY A 898 -6.81 29.94 3.18
CA GLY A 898 -8.03 29.92 2.40
C GLY A 898 -8.94 31.07 2.82
N LEU A 899 -9.39 31.89 1.87
CA LEU A 899 -10.45 32.88 2.04
C LEU A 899 -11.67 32.42 1.26
N GLU A 900 -12.77 32.16 1.95
CA GLU A 900 -14.09 31.90 1.37
C GLU A 900 -14.97 33.12 1.63
N VAL A 901 -15.38 33.80 0.57
CA VAL A 901 -16.27 34.96 0.60
C VAL A 901 -17.70 34.44 0.53
N LEU A 902 -18.46 34.65 1.60
CA LEU A 902 -19.84 34.19 1.72
C LEU A 902 -20.77 35.01 0.81
N PRO A 903 -21.90 34.44 0.36
CA PRO A 903 -22.87 35.13 -0.47
C PRO A 903 -23.43 36.38 0.22
N THR A 904 -23.70 37.41 -0.57
CA THR A 904 -24.41 38.61 -0.11
C THR A 904 -25.64 38.87 -0.97
N ASN A 905 -26.54 39.74 -0.50
CA ASN A 905 -27.70 40.17 -1.28
C ASN A 905 -27.33 40.85 -2.61
N ARG A 906 -26.08 41.31 -2.78
CA ARG A 906 -25.57 41.92 -4.01
C ARG A 906 -24.84 40.93 -4.91
N LEU A 907 -24.27 39.86 -4.35
CA LEU A 907 -23.48 38.85 -5.04
C LEU A 907 -23.83 37.47 -4.42
N PRO A 908 -24.81 36.74 -4.98
CA PRO A 908 -25.43 35.57 -4.35
C PRO A 908 -24.65 34.26 -4.53
N TYR A 909 -23.34 34.33 -4.82
CA TYR A 909 -22.50 33.16 -5.09
C TYR A 909 -21.25 33.18 -4.20
N GLU A 910 -20.87 32.00 -3.71
CA GLU A 910 -19.64 31.77 -2.95
C GLU A 910 -18.41 31.92 -3.85
N ARG A 911 -17.34 32.50 -3.30
CA ARG A 911 -16.04 32.62 -3.98
C ARG A 911 -14.95 32.20 -3.01
N SER A 912 -13.96 31.45 -3.47
CA SER A 912 -12.83 31.07 -2.62
C SER A 912 -11.48 31.33 -3.27
N SER A 913 -10.49 31.61 -2.43
CA SER A 913 -9.10 31.77 -2.82
C SER A 913 -8.24 30.99 -1.83
N ILE A 914 -7.36 30.11 -2.29
CA ILE A 914 -6.39 29.41 -1.44
C ILE A 914 -4.98 29.80 -1.90
N VAL A 915 -4.16 30.29 -0.98
CA VAL A 915 -2.76 30.60 -1.23
C VAL A 915 -1.89 29.85 -0.24
N ALA A 916 -1.00 28.99 -0.76
CA ALA A 916 0.02 28.28 0.01
C ALA A 916 1.42 28.80 -0.37
N ILE A 917 2.27 29.03 0.63
CA ILE A 917 3.66 29.46 0.47
C ILE A 917 4.52 28.62 1.42
N ALA A 918 5.60 28.05 0.90
CA ALA A 918 6.67 27.38 1.64
C ALA A 918 7.99 28.07 1.33
#